data_AF-A0A7S0IER1-F1
#
_entry.id   AF-A0A7S0IER1-F1
#
_cell.length_a   1.000
_cell.length_b   1.000
_cell.length_c   1.000
_cell.angle_alpha   90.00
_cell.angle_beta   90.00
_cell.angle_gamma   90.00
#
_symmetry.space_group_name_H-M   'P 1'
#
loop_
_entity.id
_entity.type
_entity.pdbx_description
1 polymer ?
#
loop_
_entity_poly.entity_id
_entity_poly.type
_entity_poly.pdbx_seq_one_letter_code
_entity_poly.pdbx_strand_id
1 'polypeptide(L)'
;APPPLCAADSAGLGDAAISLRRCGLACIRVDDAAAALHRACFEVAKDGMDSCEEMVRDGDPLVLADSADSGHATGVHAAGWGSGYNQTREGFVFSDGATFGVPRDDPYAAGRFEAHCRAMHDSALALARGVLAALERDLDVPPGWFEETFGPIADNSQWHVKRYRPERAVAHALALAGVTKASKSESNDKTVLLPVHTDPSLVSIVLHDTPGAAEGAAGLEFLSRRGRGSWVEVPKHGHDVATVFVGSVLDRITRGAFPAARHRVAVRDPGSIGLSRVAATFFWRPAPNATLKMPPSRSLPDPGEYKQMLFSTWCKRVAKRYEAHKTLRPKGKKNGESGEKKKENVDPKEEETRRRDVRRERRRREMPRISRDPDVRDERLALLGGPILGREKYLGGALGSDGKIYAIPGFARRVLRIDPNDGGVECVGPEYPGEFKWLRSMTCPESGAIYGLPCHADTVLKIVPGPEPIITEIGEGEIGVGLWKFHGGVLSPHDGCIYCIPQFAERVLKIDPATDSCELIGPAFPGRNKWYGGLMGTDGCIYGVPQNAESVLRIDPKGPNGAECTLHGKYPSGGWKWHGGTVGVDGAIYGIPAHANTILKIVPGNPPTMVEIGENLRTGRHRTDGKYKFLGGVLGKDGCVYFIPSDSDYVLQVDCETDEVREVGESLENERIVQNKWQNGFCGDDGVIWGIPLKGETVLTVRPPAVKGEGQVVVKTVGGPFRGL
;
A
#
# COMPACT_ATOMS: atom_id res chain seq x y z
N ALA A 1 -36.55 -2.73 -6.02
CA ALA A 1 -37.26 -3.00 -4.77
C ALA A 1 -36.23 -3.16 -3.66
N PRO A 2 -36.51 -2.66 -2.44
CA PRO A 2 -35.66 -2.90 -1.29
C PRO A 2 -35.54 -4.42 -1.00
N PRO A 3 -34.49 -4.87 -0.30
CA PRO A 3 -34.41 -6.22 0.22
C PRO A 3 -35.64 -6.52 1.09
N PRO A 4 -36.35 -7.64 0.85
CA PRO A 4 -37.47 -8.02 1.71
C PRO A 4 -36.98 -8.44 3.09
N LEU A 5 -37.86 -8.36 4.08
CA LEU A 5 -37.65 -8.98 5.38
C LEU A 5 -38.04 -10.46 5.27
N CYS A 6 -37.05 -11.34 5.27
CA CYS A 6 -37.21 -12.78 5.11
C CYS A 6 -37.37 -13.46 6.47
N ALA A 7 -38.07 -14.59 6.57
CA ALA A 7 -38.07 -15.39 7.78
C ALA A 7 -36.75 -16.17 7.95
N ALA A 8 -36.36 -16.49 9.19
CA ALA A 8 -35.20 -17.34 9.49
C ALA A 8 -35.45 -18.84 9.27
N ASP A 9 -36.62 -19.24 8.74
CA ASP A 9 -36.91 -20.62 8.35
C ASP A 9 -36.31 -20.98 6.98
N SER A 10 -36.39 -22.26 6.60
CA SER A 10 -35.77 -22.74 5.35
C SER A 10 -36.28 -22.04 4.08
N ALA A 11 -37.56 -21.63 4.04
CA ALA A 11 -38.16 -20.97 2.89
C ALA A 11 -37.71 -19.51 2.83
N GLY A 12 -37.80 -18.80 3.95
CA GLY A 12 -37.32 -17.42 4.08
C GLY A 12 -35.81 -17.30 3.83
N LEU A 13 -35.00 -18.27 4.25
CA LEU A 13 -33.58 -18.31 3.92
C LEU A 13 -33.32 -18.53 2.41
N GLY A 14 -34.22 -19.24 1.72
CA GLY A 14 -34.21 -19.31 0.25
C GLY A 14 -34.47 -17.95 -0.39
N ASP A 15 -35.48 -17.22 0.08
CA ASP A 15 -35.76 -15.84 -0.36
C ASP A 15 -34.58 -14.90 -0.04
N ALA A 16 -33.93 -15.10 1.11
CA ALA A 16 -32.72 -14.38 1.48
C ALA A 16 -31.59 -14.67 0.48
N ALA A 17 -31.37 -15.93 0.09
CA ALA A 17 -30.38 -16.29 -0.94
C ALA A 17 -30.67 -15.61 -2.28
N ILE A 18 -31.94 -15.55 -2.71
CA ILE A 18 -32.36 -14.80 -3.90
C ILE A 18 -32.03 -13.31 -3.76
N SER A 19 -32.31 -12.70 -2.60
CA SER A 19 -31.98 -11.31 -2.32
C SER A 19 -30.46 -11.05 -2.33
N LEU A 20 -29.67 -11.96 -1.74
CA LEU A 20 -28.20 -11.92 -1.73
C LEU A 20 -27.64 -12.04 -3.15
N ARG A 21 -28.17 -12.94 -3.99
CA ARG A 21 -27.80 -13.06 -5.41
C ARG A 21 -28.11 -11.78 -6.18
N ARG A 22 -29.26 -11.16 -5.87
CA ARG A 22 -29.72 -9.94 -6.55
C ARG A 22 -28.92 -8.69 -6.19
N CYS A 23 -28.65 -8.45 -4.91
CA CYS A 23 -28.06 -7.18 -4.45
C CYS A 23 -26.99 -7.31 -3.35
N GLY A 24 -26.60 -8.52 -2.97
CA GLY A 24 -25.58 -8.75 -1.95
C GLY A 24 -26.08 -8.54 -0.52
N LEU A 25 -27.38 -8.31 -0.33
CA LEU A 25 -27.99 -7.98 0.97
C LEU A 25 -29.29 -8.73 1.18
N ALA A 26 -29.49 -9.25 2.40
CA ALA A 26 -30.78 -9.72 2.90
C ALA A 26 -31.05 -9.20 4.32
N CYS A 27 -32.31 -8.96 4.64
CA CYS A 27 -32.77 -8.72 6.01
C CYS A 27 -33.52 -9.96 6.46
N ILE A 28 -33.14 -10.54 7.59
CA ILE A 28 -33.73 -11.78 8.10
C ILE A 28 -34.32 -11.49 9.47
N ARG A 29 -35.60 -11.80 9.64
CA ARG A 29 -36.28 -11.76 10.93
C ARG A 29 -35.91 -13.02 11.71
N VAL A 30 -35.23 -12.83 12.84
CA VAL A 30 -34.94 -13.92 13.78
C VAL A 30 -36.16 -14.19 14.67
N ASP A 31 -36.16 -15.32 15.36
CA ASP A 31 -37.22 -15.64 16.32
C ASP A 31 -37.11 -14.81 17.62
N ASP A 32 -38.17 -14.83 18.42
CA ASP A 32 -38.27 -14.04 19.65
C ASP A 32 -37.21 -14.43 20.69
N ALA A 33 -36.74 -15.69 20.69
CA ALA A 33 -35.71 -16.15 21.61
C ALA A 33 -34.34 -15.58 21.24
N ALA A 34 -33.98 -15.60 19.95
CA ALA A 34 -32.79 -14.96 19.42
C ALA A 34 -32.84 -13.44 19.61
N ALA A 35 -34.00 -12.80 19.40
CA ALA A 35 -34.17 -11.38 19.66
C ALA A 35 -33.96 -11.01 21.13
N ALA A 36 -34.55 -11.78 22.06
CA ALA A 36 -34.35 -11.59 23.50
C ALA A 36 -32.88 -11.78 23.90
N LEU A 37 -32.21 -12.78 23.31
CA LEU A 37 -30.78 -13.00 23.51
C LEU A 37 -29.95 -11.83 22.98
N HIS A 38 -30.20 -11.34 21.76
CA HIS A 38 -29.50 -10.19 21.20
C HIS A 38 -29.61 -8.98 22.10
N ARG A 39 -30.82 -8.70 22.62
CA ARG A 39 -31.06 -7.63 23.59
C ARG A 39 -30.19 -7.80 24.83
N ALA A 40 -30.25 -8.97 25.48
CA ALA A 40 -29.48 -9.24 26.69
C ALA A 40 -27.97 -9.08 26.47
N CYS A 41 -27.46 -9.59 25.34
CA CYS A 41 -26.05 -9.47 24.99
C CYS A 41 -25.63 -8.03 24.71
N PHE A 42 -26.48 -7.19 24.09
CA PHE A 42 -26.16 -5.78 23.90
C PHE A 42 -26.18 -4.98 25.21
N GLU A 43 -27.08 -5.29 26.15
CA GLU A 43 -27.05 -4.67 27.49
C GLU A 43 -25.72 -4.97 28.19
N VAL A 44 -25.31 -6.24 28.26
CA VAL A 44 -24.04 -6.63 28.87
C VAL A 44 -22.83 -6.05 28.13
N ALA A 45 -22.91 -5.96 26.80
CA ALA A 45 -21.84 -5.34 26.02
C ALA A 45 -21.70 -3.83 26.30
N LYS A 46 -22.81 -3.11 26.49
CA LYS A 46 -22.81 -1.69 26.84
C LYS A 46 -22.19 -1.45 28.21
N ASP A 47 -22.55 -2.26 29.20
CA ASP A 47 -21.94 -2.20 30.54
C ASP A 47 -20.41 -2.34 30.44
N GLY A 48 -19.92 -3.31 29.66
CA GLY A 48 -18.49 -3.46 29.42
C GLY A 48 -17.85 -2.29 28.65
N MET A 49 -18.61 -1.64 27.74
CA MET A 49 -18.13 -0.50 26.96
C MET A 49 -17.92 0.76 27.80
N ASP A 50 -18.65 0.91 28.90
CA ASP A 50 -18.45 2.04 29.80
C ASP A 50 -17.08 1.98 30.50
N SER A 51 -16.56 0.77 30.73
CA SER A 51 -15.19 0.54 31.22
C SER A 51 -14.11 0.62 30.13
N CYS A 52 -14.46 0.70 28.83
CA CYS A 52 -13.47 0.69 27.74
C CYS A 52 -12.49 1.85 27.78
N GLU A 53 -12.95 3.06 28.12
CA GLU A 53 -12.05 4.21 28.17
C GLU A 53 -11.03 4.10 29.31
N GLU A 54 -11.43 3.56 30.46
CA GLU A 54 -10.54 3.34 31.60
C GLU A 54 -9.53 2.23 31.28
N MET A 55 -10.00 1.09 30.76
CA MET A 55 -9.11 -0.01 30.34
C MET A 55 -8.05 0.42 29.32
N VAL A 56 -8.42 1.25 28.33
CA VAL A 56 -7.48 1.73 27.30
C VAL A 56 -6.48 2.75 27.86
N ARG A 57 -6.82 3.49 28.92
CA ARG A 57 -5.91 4.45 29.58
C ARG A 57 -4.90 3.76 30.50
N ASP A 58 -5.27 2.65 31.10
CA ASP A 58 -4.47 1.97 32.13
C ASP A 58 -3.52 0.89 31.59
N GLY A 59 -3.39 0.76 30.27
CA GLY A 59 -2.44 -0.18 29.64
C GLY A 59 -2.81 -1.66 29.86
N ASP A 60 -4.11 -1.98 29.96
CA ASP A 60 -4.60 -3.34 30.18
C ASP A 60 -4.10 -4.31 29.08
N PRO A 61 -3.71 -5.56 29.40
CA PRO A 61 -3.21 -6.53 28.42
C PRO A 61 -4.23 -6.95 27.35
N LEU A 62 -5.53 -6.70 27.53
CA LEU A 62 -6.56 -6.87 26.50
C LEU A 62 -6.57 -5.71 25.49
N VAL A 63 -5.91 -4.59 25.79
CA VAL A 63 -5.83 -3.45 24.87
C VAL A 63 -5.00 -3.88 23.67
N LEU A 64 -5.63 -3.84 22.52
CA LEU A 64 -4.97 -4.19 21.28
C LEU A 64 -3.91 -3.13 20.97
N ALA A 65 -2.65 -3.57 20.87
CA ALA A 65 -1.58 -2.72 20.39
C ALA A 65 -1.88 -2.20 18.97
N ASP A 66 -1.41 -1.01 18.62
CA ASP A 66 -1.56 -0.45 17.27
C ASP A 66 -0.92 -1.34 16.18
N SER A 67 0.02 -2.20 16.58
CA SER A 67 0.72 -3.16 15.73
C SER A 67 0.05 -4.53 15.63
N ALA A 68 -1.05 -4.77 16.37
CA ALA A 68 -1.71 -6.06 16.38
C ALA A 68 -2.31 -6.39 15.00
N ASP A 69 -2.17 -7.65 14.57
CA ASP A 69 -2.80 -8.13 13.34
C ASP A 69 -4.31 -8.15 13.52
N SER A 70 -4.98 -7.13 12.97
CA SER A 70 -6.41 -6.94 13.11
C SER A 70 -7.24 -8.08 12.55
N GLY A 71 -6.69 -9.01 11.76
CA GLY A 71 -7.38 -10.21 11.25
C GLY A 71 -7.42 -11.41 12.20
N HIS A 72 -6.64 -11.37 13.27
CA HIS A 72 -6.49 -12.45 14.27
C HIS A 72 -6.46 -11.93 15.72
N ALA A 73 -6.69 -10.63 15.92
CA ALA A 73 -6.69 -9.99 17.22
C ALA A 73 -7.97 -10.28 18.01
N THR A 74 -7.82 -10.46 19.32
CA THR A 74 -8.91 -10.54 20.29
C THR A 74 -8.60 -9.60 21.45
N GLY A 75 -9.47 -8.62 21.71
CA GLY A 75 -9.22 -7.60 22.72
C GLY A 75 -10.08 -6.35 22.58
N VAL A 76 -9.73 -5.33 23.34
CA VAL A 76 -10.42 -4.03 23.42
C VAL A 76 -9.66 -2.99 22.61
N HIS A 77 -10.37 -2.07 21.97
CA HIS A 77 -9.74 -0.91 21.36
C HIS A 77 -10.56 0.38 21.48
N ALA A 78 -9.87 1.51 21.54
CA ALA A 78 -10.47 2.83 21.44
C ALA A 78 -10.70 3.26 19.98
N ALA A 79 -11.51 4.30 19.81
CA ALA A 79 -11.72 4.95 18.53
C ALA A 79 -10.41 5.51 17.94
N GLY A 80 -10.09 5.04 16.73
CA GLY A 80 -8.85 5.33 16.01
C GLY A 80 -7.90 4.13 15.83
N TRP A 81 -8.12 3.02 16.54
CA TRP A 81 -7.19 1.89 16.57
C TRP A 81 -6.94 1.25 15.18
N GLY A 82 -5.67 0.97 14.87
CA GLY A 82 -5.21 0.18 13.72
C GLY A 82 -5.37 0.84 12.34
N SER A 83 -6.37 1.70 12.12
CA SER A 83 -6.53 2.48 10.89
C SER A 83 -7.63 3.54 10.98
N GLY A 84 -7.64 4.49 10.03
CA GLY A 84 -8.74 5.46 9.86
C GLY A 84 -10.11 4.83 9.58
N TYR A 85 -10.19 3.52 9.31
CA TYR A 85 -11.45 2.78 9.28
C TYR A 85 -12.13 2.76 10.66
N ASN A 86 -11.37 2.68 11.75
CA ASN A 86 -11.88 2.65 13.13
C ASN A 86 -11.93 4.04 13.78
N GLN A 87 -11.75 5.12 13.01
CA GLN A 87 -11.65 6.50 13.50
C GLN A 87 -12.76 6.90 14.48
N THR A 88 -13.99 6.45 14.24
CA THR A 88 -15.18 6.81 15.01
C THR A 88 -15.74 5.62 15.79
N ARG A 89 -14.99 4.52 15.96
CA ARG A 89 -15.51 3.29 16.56
C ARG A 89 -14.59 2.72 17.60
N GLU A 90 -15.15 2.38 18.74
CA GLU A 90 -14.48 1.64 19.80
C GLU A 90 -15.27 0.37 20.12
N GLY A 91 -14.64 -0.56 20.84
CA GLY A 91 -15.31 -1.73 21.35
C GLY A 91 -14.42 -2.96 21.37
N PHE A 92 -15.03 -4.11 21.12
CA PHE A 92 -14.44 -5.43 21.35
C PHE A 92 -14.29 -6.21 20.06
N VAL A 93 -13.07 -6.65 19.77
CA VAL A 93 -12.77 -7.56 18.66
C VAL A 93 -12.56 -8.96 19.22
N PHE A 94 -13.10 -9.94 18.53
CA PHE A 94 -12.93 -11.35 18.84
C PHE A 94 -12.59 -12.09 17.55
N SER A 95 -11.59 -12.96 17.60
CA SER A 95 -11.15 -13.74 16.44
C SER A 95 -10.95 -15.21 16.81
N ASP A 96 -11.20 -16.07 15.83
CA ASP A 96 -10.83 -17.48 15.82
C ASP A 96 -11.36 -18.26 17.05
N GLY A 97 -12.61 -17.98 17.43
CA GLY A 97 -13.31 -18.63 18.55
C GLY A 97 -12.95 -18.12 19.95
N ALA A 98 -12.02 -17.17 20.06
CA ALA A 98 -11.63 -16.62 21.36
C ALA A 98 -12.67 -15.62 21.91
N THR A 99 -12.86 -15.66 23.23
CA THR A 99 -13.65 -14.71 24.01
C THR A 99 -12.87 -14.25 25.23
N PHE A 100 -13.27 -13.13 25.83
CA PHE A 100 -12.71 -12.61 27.08
C PHE A 100 -13.82 -11.92 27.88
N GLY A 101 -13.62 -11.77 29.19
CA GLY A 101 -14.53 -11.07 30.10
C GLY A 101 -14.05 -9.66 30.45
N VAL A 102 -14.98 -8.73 30.62
CA VAL A 102 -14.77 -7.38 31.15
C VAL A 102 -15.88 -6.99 32.15
N PRO A 103 -15.60 -6.16 33.16
CA PRO A 103 -14.28 -5.65 33.56
C PRO A 103 -13.51 -6.70 34.39
N ARG A 104 -12.17 -6.63 34.44
CA ARG A 104 -11.33 -7.68 35.05
C ARG A 104 -11.40 -7.74 36.59
N ASP A 105 -11.75 -6.65 37.22
CA ASP A 105 -11.82 -6.47 38.68
C ASP A 105 -13.11 -7.04 39.29
N ASP A 106 -14.13 -7.33 38.47
CA ASP A 106 -15.31 -8.11 38.84
C ASP A 106 -15.37 -9.42 38.03
N PRO A 107 -14.85 -10.54 38.57
CA PRO A 107 -14.88 -11.84 37.90
C PRO A 107 -16.29 -12.34 37.54
N TYR A 108 -17.32 -11.91 38.29
CA TYR A 108 -18.70 -12.31 38.01
C TYR A 108 -19.30 -11.51 36.85
N ALA A 109 -19.02 -10.20 36.78
CA ALA A 109 -19.35 -9.40 35.60
C ALA A 109 -18.57 -9.87 34.36
N ALA A 110 -17.27 -10.11 34.48
CA ALA A 110 -16.44 -10.64 33.40
C ALA A 110 -16.96 -11.98 32.86
N GLY A 111 -17.31 -12.93 33.75
CA GLY A 111 -17.86 -14.21 33.36
C GLY A 111 -19.23 -14.09 32.69
N ARG A 112 -20.09 -13.18 33.18
CA ARG A 112 -21.37 -12.86 32.52
C ARG A 112 -21.15 -12.28 31.14
N PHE A 113 -20.25 -11.32 30.97
CA PHE A 113 -19.89 -10.74 29.67
C PHE A 113 -19.43 -11.80 28.69
N GLU A 114 -18.46 -12.62 29.09
CA GLU A 114 -17.91 -13.66 28.22
C GLU A 114 -18.99 -14.65 27.77
N ALA A 115 -19.86 -15.08 28.70
CA ALA A 115 -20.96 -15.99 28.40
C ALA A 115 -21.97 -15.39 27.40
N HIS A 116 -22.31 -14.11 27.53
CA HIS A 116 -23.22 -13.43 26.61
C HIS A 116 -22.57 -13.21 25.23
N CYS A 117 -21.29 -12.87 25.18
CA CYS A 117 -20.55 -12.77 23.92
C CYS A 117 -20.51 -14.12 23.17
N ARG A 118 -20.27 -15.22 23.89
CA ARG A 118 -20.31 -16.58 23.33
C ARG A 118 -21.71 -16.93 22.82
N ALA A 119 -22.75 -16.68 23.61
CA ALA A 119 -24.12 -16.96 23.20
C ALA A 119 -24.55 -16.13 21.96
N MET A 120 -24.13 -14.87 21.87
CA MET A 120 -24.38 -14.03 20.69
C MET A 120 -23.65 -14.56 19.44
N HIS A 121 -22.41 -15.02 19.60
CA HIS A 121 -21.65 -15.67 18.52
C HIS A 121 -22.32 -16.96 18.05
N ASP A 122 -22.77 -17.83 18.97
CA ASP A 122 -23.47 -19.07 18.65
C ASP A 122 -24.79 -18.81 17.90
N SER A 123 -25.55 -17.80 18.32
CA SER A 123 -26.77 -17.34 17.62
C SER A 123 -26.46 -16.90 16.18
N ALA A 124 -25.46 -16.03 16.01
CA ALA A 124 -25.05 -15.56 14.69
C ALA A 124 -24.48 -16.68 13.82
N LEU A 125 -23.76 -17.65 14.40
CA LEU A 125 -23.21 -18.82 13.73
C LEU A 125 -24.33 -19.73 13.20
N ALA A 126 -25.36 -19.99 14.01
CA ALA A 126 -26.51 -20.78 13.60
C ALA A 126 -27.21 -20.15 12.38
N LEU A 127 -27.43 -18.84 12.42
CA LEU A 127 -28.00 -18.11 11.28
C LEU A 127 -27.07 -18.15 10.05
N ALA A 128 -25.77 -17.97 10.23
CA ALA A 128 -24.79 -18.03 9.14
C ALA A 128 -24.79 -19.39 8.43
N ARG A 129 -24.85 -20.49 9.20
CA ARG A 129 -24.99 -21.85 8.65
C ARG A 129 -26.29 -22.01 7.88
N GLY A 130 -27.41 -21.48 8.39
CA GLY A 130 -28.69 -21.47 7.69
C GLY A 130 -28.60 -20.75 6.33
N VAL A 131 -27.95 -19.58 6.30
CA VAL A 131 -27.72 -18.82 5.06
C VAL A 131 -26.81 -19.57 4.10
N LEU A 132 -25.68 -20.12 4.58
CA LEU A 132 -24.77 -20.90 3.73
C LEU A 132 -25.48 -22.13 3.13
N ALA A 133 -26.31 -22.83 3.91
CA ALA A 133 -27.11 -23.95 3.42
C ALA A 133 -28.13 -23.51 2.36
N ALA A 134 -28.72 -22.33 2.47
CA ALA A 134 -29.60 -21.78 1.44
C ALA A 134 -28.84 -21.41 0.16
N LEU A 135 -27.63 -20.85 0.31
CA LEU A 135 -26.73 -20.58 -0.83
C LEU A 135 -26.27 -21.86 -1.51
N GLU A 136 -26.02 -22.94 -0.77
CA GLU A 136 -25.67 -24.25 -1.32
C GLU A 136 -26.80 -24.83 -2.16
N ARG A 137 -28.05 -24.76 -1.67
CA ARG A 137 -29.24 -25.15 -2.44
C ARG A 137 -29.41 -24.32 -3.70
N ASP A 138 -29.26 -23.00 -3.61
CA ASP A 138 -29.37 -22.09 -4.74
C ASP A 138 -28.22 -22.26 -5.77
N LEU A 139 -27.06 -22.71 -5.32
CA LEU A 139 -25.93 -23.09 -6.16
C LEU A 139 -25.98 -24.54 -6.64
N ASP A 140 -26.95 -25.35 -6.23
CA ASP A 140 -26.99 -26.78 -6.56
C ASP A 140 -25.65 -27.50 -6.22
N VAL A 141 -25.11 -27.21 -5.03
CA VAL A 141 -23.92 -27.88 -4.49
C VAL A 141 -24.28 -28.69 -3.24
N PRO A 142 -23.49 -29.73 -2.87
CA PRO A 142 -23.80 -30.57 -1.72
C PRO A 142 -23.99 -29.77 -0.42
N PRO A 143 -24.91 -30.18 0.47
CA PRO A 143 -25.03 -29.58 1.80
C PRO A 143 -23.71 -29.63 2.57
N GLY A 144 -23.34 -28.54 3.24
CA GLY A 144 -22.09 -28.43 4.00
C GLY A 144 -20.85 -28.15 3.15
N TRP A 145 -21.00 -28.01 1.83
CA TRP A 145 -19.89 -27.78 0.91
C TRP A 145 -18.99 -26.63 1.34
N PHE A 146 -19.54 -25.51 1.84
CA PHE A 146 -18.72 -24.37 2.26
C PHE A 146 -17.79 -24.70 3.44
N GLU A 147 -18.31 -25.32 4.52
CA GLU A 147 -17.49 -25.67 5.70
C GLU A 147 -16.52 -26.82 5.40
N GLU A 148 -16.93 -27.80 4.59
CA GLU A 148 -16.03 -28.88 4.15
C GLU A 148 -14.88 -28.37 3.29
N THR A 149 -15.17 -27.41 2.41
CA THR A 149 -14.21 -26.86 1.46
C THR A 149 -13.30 -25.81 2.09
N PHE A 150 -13.84 -24.97 2.96
CA PHE A 150 -13.14 -23.81 3.50
C PHE A 150 -12.80 -23.92 4.97
N GLY A 151 -13.15 -25.02 5.64
CA GLY A 151 -12.95 -25.20 7.07
C GLY A 151 -14.15 -24.72 7.90
N PRO A 152 -14.25 -25.15 9.16
CA PRO A 152 -15.36 -24.83 10.04
C PRO A 152 -15.42 -23.31 10.28
N ILE A 153 -16.53 -22.67 9.97
CA ILE A 153 -16.64 -21.21 10.10
C ILE A 153 -16.75 -20.76 11.56
N ALA A 154 -17.12 -21.68 12.46
CA ALA A 154 -17.11 -21.46 13.91
C ALA A 154 -15.71 -21.01 14.39
N ASP A 155 -14.68 -21.76 13.98
CA ASP A 155 -13.28 -21.56 14.40
C ASP A 155 -12.56 -20.51 13.54
N ASN A 156 -13.19 -20.05 12.45
CA ASN A 156 -12.59 -19.15 11.47
C ASN A 156 -13.46 -17.91 11.26
N SER A 157 -13.87 -17.32 12.37
CA SER A 157 -14.68 -16.12 12.43
C SER A 157 -13.90 -14.95 13.03
N GLN A 158 -14.24 -13.76 12.60
CA GLN A 158 -13.88 -12.55 13.33
C GLN A 158 -15.15 -11.77 13.58
N TRP A 159 -15.32 -11.19 14.76
CA TRP A 159 -16.49 -10.36 15.01
C TRP A 159 -16.16 -9.19 15.92
N HIS A 160 -17.02 -8.18 15.82
CA HIS A 160 -16.74 -6.87 16.36
C HIS A 160 -18.01 -6.25 16.95
N VAL A 161 -18.06 -6.07 18.26
CA VAL A 161 -19.10 -5.29 18.94
C VAL A 161 -18.59 -3.87 19.10
N LYS A 162 -19.27 -2.91 18.49
CA LYS A 162 -18.75 -1.54 18.37
C LYS A 162 -19.77 -0.47 18.75
N ARG A 163 -19.29 0.53 19.48
CA ARG A 163 -19.98 1.80 19.76
C ARG A 163 -19.38 2.89 18.87
N TYR A 164 -20.25 3.69 18.29
CA TYR A 164 -19.82 4.82 17.46
C TYR A 164 -19.63 6.08 18.32
N ARG A 165 -18.60 6.85 17.99
CA ARG A 165 -18.16 8.11 18.60
C ARG A 165 -18.21 9.21 17.54
N PRO A 166 -19.39 9.73 17.19
CA PRO A 166 -19.56 10.67 16.08
C PRO A 166 -18.78 11.98 16.27
N GLU A 167 -18.51 12.38 17.51
CA GLU A 167 -17.66 13.52 17.88
C GLU A 167 -16.20 13.37 17.42
N ARG A 168 -15.74 12.13 17.20
CA ARG A 168 -14.41 11.85 16.62
C ARG A 168 -14.41 11.83 15.10
N ALA A 169 -15.57 12.08 14.46
CA ALA A 169 -15.64 12.27 13.02
C ALA A 169 -15.03 13.64 12.68
N VAL A 170 -13.88 13.63 11.99
CA VAL A 170 -13.24 14.86 11.52
C VAL A 170 -14.05 15.40 10.33
N ALA A 171 -14.11 16.73 10.15
CA ALA A 171 -14.85 17.40 9.07
C ALA A 171 -14.50 16.91 7.63
N HIS A 172 -13.44 16.11 7.47
CA HIS A 172 -13.03 15.44 6.25
C HIS A 172 -13.65 14.04 6.02
N ALA A 173 -14.65 13.64 6.81
CA ALA A 173 -15.44 12.43 6.57
C ALA A 173 -16.20 12.43 5.21
N LEU A 174 -16.13 13.53 4.45
CA LEU A 174 -16.71 13.70 3.12
C LEU A 174 -15.88 13.13 1.94
N ALA A 175 -14.65 12.64 2.14
CA ALA A 175 -13.76 12.26 1.02
C ALA A 175 -13.36 10.75 0.93
N LEU A 176 -13.72 9.91 1.91
CA LEU A 176 -13.40 8.47 1.88
C LEU A 176 -14.50 7.61 1.20
N ALA A 177 -15.53 8.24 0.64
CA ALA A 177 -16.56 7.54 -0.10
C ALA A 177 -16.16 7.44 -1.58
N GLY A 178 -15.93 6.21 -2.04
CA GLY A 178 -15.69 5.89 -3.45
C GLY A 178 -16.51 6.74 -4.42
N VAL A 179 -15.83 7.60 -5.18
CA VAL A 179 -16.43 8.38 -6.27
C VAL A 179 -16.85 7.43 -7.39
N THR A 180 -18.01 6.80 -7.22
CA THR A 180 -18.84 6.36 -8.32
C THR A 180 -19.58 7.59 -8.84
N LYS A 181 -19.69 7.74 -10.17
CA LYS A 181 -20.39 8.84 -10.87
C LYS A 181 -21.85 9.12 -10.44
N ALA A 182 -22.38 8.40 -9.44
CA ALA A 182 -23.78 8.39 -9.02
C ALA A 182 -24.14 9.34 -7.86
N SER A 183 -23.19 10.05 -7.22
CA SER A 183 -23.50 10.82 -6.00
C SER A 183 -23.11 12.31 -6.07
N LYS A 184 -23.38 12.98 -7.19
CA LYS A 184 -23.08 14.43 -7.31
C LYS A 184 -24.08 15.34 -6.58
N SER A 185 -25.15 14.83 -5.97
CA SER A 185 -26.20 15.69 -5.38
C SER A 185 -26.65 15.35 -3.95
N GLU A 186 -26.25 14.23 -3.34
CA GLU A 186 -26.75 13.83 -2.00
C GLU A 186 -25.67 13.73 -0.90
N SER A 187 -24.37 13.79 -1.23
CA SER A 187 -23.30 13.52 -0.26
C SER A 187 -22.89 14.71 0.61
N ASN A 188 -23.37 15.92 0.37
CA ASN A 188 -22.95 17.11 1.12
C ASN A 188 -23.63 17.25 2.50
N ASP A 189 -24.67 16.45 2.80
CA ASP A 189 -25.47 16.58 4.03
C ASP A 189 -25.28 15.42 5.02
N LYS A 190 -24.32 14.50 4.80
CA LYS A 190 -24.14 13.32 5.65
C LYS A 190 -22.67 13.15 6.06
N THR A 191 -22.44 12.98 7.36
CA THR A 191 -21.15 12.60 7.94
C THR A 191 -20.97 11.09 7.86
N VAL A 192 -19.87 10.64 7.26
CA VAL A 192 -19.54 9.21 7.16
C VAL A 192 -18.82 8.75 8.43
N LEU A 193 -19.48 7.92 9.23
CA LEU A 193 -18.91 7.30 10.42
C LEU A 193 -18.13 6.02 10.08
N LEU A 194 -18.54 5.28 9.04
CA LEU A 194 -17.81 4.11 8.55
C LEU A 194 -17.58 4.25 7.05
N PRO A 195 -16.32 4.36 6.57
CA PRO A 195 -16.02 4.47 5.15
C PRO A 195 -16.55 3.33 4.29
N VAL A 196 -16.58 3.57 2.97
CA VAL A 196 -17.07 2.57 2.01
C VAL A 196 -16.11 1.39 1.92
N HIS A 197 -16.62 0.18 2.15
CA HIS A 197 -15.83 -1.05 2.08
C HIS A 197 -16.72 -2.26 1.72
N THR A 198 -16.11 -3.44 1.66
CA THR A 198 -16.76 -4.76 1.59
C THR A 198 -16.10 -5.69 2.61
N ASP A 199 -16.81 -6.70 3.09
CA ASP A 199 -16.23 -7.55 4.12
C ASP A 199 -15.35 -8.65 3.52
N PRO A 200 -14.23 -9.02 4.17
CA PRO A 200 -13.37 -10.10 3.72
C PRO A 200 -13.90 -11.49 4.14
N SER A 201 -15.19 -11.74 3.93
CA SER A 201 -15.93 -12.93 4.40
C SER A 201 -16.61 -13.68 3.25
N LEU A 202 -17.14 -14.87 3.54
CA LEU A 202 -18.16 -15.52 2.72
C LEU A 202 -19.47 -14.74 2.86
N VAL A 203 -19.94 -14.65 4.10
CA VAL A 203 -21.08 -13.81 4.50
C VAL A 203 -20.72 -13.07 5.79
N SER A 204 -21.33 -11.91 5.98
CA SER A 204 -21.28 -11.18 7.25
C SER A 204 -22.68 -10.98 7.79
N ILE A 205 -22.79 -10.95 9.12
CA ILE A 205 -24.04 -10.67 9.82
C ILE A 205 -23.86 -9.41 10.65
N VAL A 206 -24.79 -8.46 10.54
CA VAL A 206 -24.84 -7.26 11.37
C VAL A 206 -26.11 -7.28 12.20
N LEU A 207 -25.93 -7.12 13.51
CA LEU A 207 -26.98 -6.94 14.50
C LEU A 207 -26.85 -5.54 15.11
N HIS A 208 -27.96 -4.91 15.45
CA HIS A 208 -28.00 -3.57 16.03
C HIS A 208 -28.67 -3.60 17.39
N ASP A 209 -28.20 -2.73 18.29
CA ASP A 209 -28.86 -2.50 19.57
C ASP A 209 -30.08 -1.55 19.40
N THR A 210 -31.19 -2.10 18.92
CA THR A 210 -32.47 -1.39 18.82
C THR A 210 -33.59 -2.36 19.15
N PRO A 211 -34.48 -2.05 20.11
CA PRO A 211 -35.61 -2.91 20.43
C PRO A 211 -36.51 -3.19 19.21
N GLY A 212 -36.86 -4.46 19.00
CA GLY A 212 -37.78 -4.89 17.96
C GLY A 212 -37.22 -4.77 16.53
N ALA A 213 -38.11 -4.70 15.55
CA ALA A 213 -37.78 -4.44 14.14
C ALA A 213 -38.10 -2.99 13.74
N ALA A 214 -37.09 -2.13 13.72
CA ALA A 214 -37.20 -0.71 13.36
C ALA A 214 -36.90 -0.45 11.88
N GLU A 215 -37.50 0.60 11.32
CA GLU A 215 -37.20 1.10 9.96
C GLU A 215 -35.86 1.83 9.93
N GLY A 216 -35.07 1.61 8.87
CA GLY A 216 -33.81 2.30 8.60
C GLY A 216 -32.69 1.94 9.59
N ALA A 217 -31.57 1.41 9.11
CA ALA A 217 -30.52 0.82 9.96
C ALA A 217 -29.53 1.82 10.60
N ALA A 218 -30.04 2.92 11.12
CA ALA A 218 -29.28 3.98 11.81
C ALA A 218 -28.04 4.40 10.99
N GLY A 219 -28.26 4.76 9.72
CA GLY A 219 -27.23 5.24 8.79
C GLY A 219 -26.41 4.15 8.10
N LEU A 220 -26.64 2.86 8.36
CA LEU A 220 -26.01 1.78 7.58
C LEU A 220 -26.61 1.77 6.17
N GLU A 221 -25.78 2.13 5.19
CA GLU A 221 -26.16 2.23 3.78
C GLU A 221 -25.38 1.22 2.93
N PHE A 222 -26.04 0.69 1.92
CA PHE A 222 -25.42 -0.16 0.90
C PHE A 222 -25.67 0.38 -0.50
N LEU A 223 -24.78 0.03 -1.43
CA LEU A 223 -24.91 0.44 -2.82
C LEU A 223 -25.87 -0.48 -3.57
N SER A 224 -27.05 0.03 -3.94
CA SER A 224 -28.17 -0.76 -4.49
C SER A 224 -27.88 -1.54 -5.79
N ARG A 225 -26.83 -1.17 -6.53
CA ARG A 225 -26.36 -1.85 -7.75
C ARG A 225 -24.84 -1.81 -7.86
N ARG A 226 -24.23 -2.95 -8.25
CA ARG A 226 -22.77 -3.19 -8.38
C ARG A 226 -22.02 -1.99 -9.00
N GLY A 227 -21.43 -1.16 -8.15
CA GLY A 227 -20.58 -0.02 -8.51
C GLY A 227 -21.25 1.14 -9.25
N ARG A 228 -22.59 1.15 -9.40
CA ARG A 228 -23.34 2.16 -10.19
C ARG A 228 -24.74 2.51 -9.63
N GLY A 229 -25.14 1.98 -8.48
CA GLY A 229 -26.42 2.31 -7.82
C GLY A 229 -26.39 3.58 -6.97
N SER A 230 -27.52 3.90 -6.34
CA SER A 230 -27.63 4.87 -5.26
C SER A 230 -27.26 4.23 -3.91
N TRP A 231 -26.81 5.05 -2.96
CA TRP A 231 -26.70 4.66 -1.56
C TRP A 231 -28.12 4.55 -0.99
N VAL A 232 -28.46 3.38 -0.48
CA VAL A 232 -29.78 3.11 0.11
C VAL A 232 -29.54 2.62 1.53
N GLU A 233 -30.27 3.20 2.48
CA GLU A 233 -30.24 2.73 3.85
C GLU A 233 -30.82 1.30 3.93
N VAL A 234 -30.20 0.45 4.75
CA VAL A 234 -30.72 -0.90 4.99
C VAL A 234 -32.11 -0.75 5.61
N PRO A 235 -33.14 -1.42 5.06
CA PRO A 235 -34.54 -1.06 5.33
C PRO A 235 -34.97 -1.38 6.77
N LYS A 236 -34.38 -2.40 7.38
CA LYS A 236 -34.78 -2.89 8.70
C LYS A 236 -33.55 -3.18 9.55
N HIS A 237 -33.67 -2.94 10.86
CA HIS A 237 -32.66 -3.32 11.86
C HIS A 237 -33.31 -3.52 13.23
N GLY A 238 -32.49 -3.99 14.18
CA GLY A 238 -32.85 -4.14 15.59
C GLY A 238 -32.65 -5.57 16.06
N HIS A 239 -33.05 -5.86 17.30
CA HIS A 239 -32.83 -7.15 17.95
C HIS A 239 -33.49 -8.31 17.17
N ASP A 240 -34.62 -8.02 16.52
CA ASP A 240 -35.40 -8.99 15.73
C ASP A 240 -34.86 -9.19 14.31
N VAL A 241 -33.87 -8.39 13.87
CA VAL A 241 -33.45 -8.32 12.47
C VAL A 241 -31.95 -8.49 12.32
N ALA A 242 -31.56 -9.56 11.63
CA ALA A 242 -30.20 -9.75 11.16
C ALA A 242 -30.04 -9.21 9.73
N THR A 243 -29.08 -8.30 9.54
CA THR A 243 -28.67 -7.88 8.20
C THR A 243 -27.54 -8.78 7.71
N VAL A 244 -27.75 -9.44 6.58
CA VAL A 244 -26.75 -10.34 5.98
C VAL A 244 -26.14 -9.69 4.75
N PHE A 245 -24.82 -9.60 4.72
CA PHE A 245 -24.04 -9.14 3.58
C PHE A 245 -23.30 -10.28 2.91
N VAL A 246 -23.29 -10.28 1.58
CA VAL A 246 -22.33 -11.07 0.80
C VAL A 246 -20.94 -10.43 0.96
N GLY A 247 -19.97 -11.23 1.39
CA GLY A 247 -18.59 -10.80 1.49
C GLY A 247 -17.81 -10.98 0.18
N SER A 248 -16.64 -10.35 0.13
CA SER A 248 -15.77 -10.35 -1.05
C SER A 248 -15.13 -11.71 -1.37
N VAL A 249 -15.12 -12.67 -0.44
CA VAL A 249 -14.75 -14.06 -0.73
C VAL A 249 -15.83 -14.72 -1.56
N LEU A 250 -17.09 -14.61 -1.15
CA LEU A 250 -18.22 -15.23 -1.86
C LEU A 250 -18.40 -14.63 -3.26
N ASP A 251 -18.29 -13.31 -3.42
CA ASP A 251 -18.24 -12.66 -4.74
C ASP A 251 -17.13 -13.23 -5.61
N ARG A 252 -15.93 -13.36 -5.04
CA ARG A 252 -14.79 -13.90 -5.77
C ARG A 252 -15.04 -15.34 -6.23
N ILE A 253 -15.36 -16.26 -5.32
CA ILE A 253 -15.50 -17.69 -5.64
C ILE A 253 -16.69 -17.95 -6.55
N THR A 254 -17.71 -17.09 -6.56
CA THR A 254 -18.87 -17.20 -7.46
C THR A 254 -18.76 -16.33 -8.73
N ARG A 255 -17.59 -15.71 -8.96
CA ARG A 255 -17.34 -14.73 -10.04
C ARG A 255 -18.41 -13.62 -10.15
N GLY A 256 -18.99 -13.25 -9.01
CA GLY A 256 -19.97 -12.18 -8.89
C GLY A 256 -21.42 -12.57 -9.14
N ALA A 257 -21.75 -13.87 -9.16
CA ALA A 257 -23.14 -14.31 -9.05
C ALA A 257 -23.77 -13.83 -7.74
N PHE A 258 -22.98 -13.79 -6.67
CA PHE A 258 -23.32 -13.12 -5.42
C PHE A 258 -22.43 -11.89 -5.25
N PRO A 259 -22.93 -10.67 -5.55
CA PRO A 259 -22.10 -9.48 -5.52
C PRO A 259 -21.76 -9.06 -4.10
N ALA A 260 -20.50 -8.74 -3.81
CA ALA A 260 -20.11 -8.25 -2.50
C ALA A 260 -20.81 -6.92 -2.18
N ALA A 261 -21.43 -6.83 -1.00
CA ALA A 261 -22.16 -5.64 -0.60
C ALA A 261 -21.19 -4.53 -0.21
N ARG A 262 -21.09 -3.52 -1.09
CA ARG A 262 -20.40 -2.27 -0.77
C ARG A 262 -21.28 -1.45 0.17
N HIS A 263 -20.80 -1.19 1.38
CA HIS A 263 -21.57 -0.54 2.41
C HIS A 263 -20.74 0.49 3.19
N ARG A 264 -21.43 1.37 3.91
CA ARG A 264 -20.89 2.46 4.74
C ARG A 264 -21.85 2.77 5.88
N VAL A 265 -21.43 3.55 6.86
CA VAL A 265 -22.32 4.19 7.84
C VAL A 265 -22.25 5.69 7.64
N ALA A 266 -23.35 6.32 7.25
CA ALA A 266 -23.44 7.74 6.98
C ALA A 266 -24.72 8.34 7.59
N VAL A 267 -24.58 9.44 8.31
CA VAL A 267 -25.64 10.01 9.16
C VAL A 267 -25.76 11.50 8.90
N ARG A 268 -26.98 12.06 8.93
CA ARG A 268 -27.21 13.49 8.67
C ARG A 268 -26.86 14.37 9.86
N ASP A 269 -27.24 13.93 11.05
CA ASP A 269 -27.01 14.64 12.29
C ASP A 269 -26.21 13.73 13.25
N PRO A 270 -24.87 13.79 13.21
CA PRO A 270 -24.01 13.01 14.10
C PRO A 270 -24.27 13.29 15.57
N GLY A 271 -24.67 14.52 15.91
CA GLY A 271 -24.89 14.96 17.29
C GLY A 271 -26.07 14.27 17.96
N SER A 272 -27.16 14.03 17.23
CA SER A 272 -28.33 13.32 17.76
C SER A 272 -28.12 11.81 17.96
N ILE A 273 -27.10 11.22 17.34
CA ILE A 273 -26.78 9.81 17.52
C ILE A 273 -25.95 9.61 18.80
N GLY A 274 -25.00 10.51 19.09
CA GLY A 274 -24.13 10.38 20.26
C GLY A 274 -23.55 8.96 20.42
N LEU A 275 -23.63 8.41 21.64
CA LEU A 275 -23.19 7.05 21.96
C LEU A 275 -24.27 5.97 21.77
N SER A 276 -25.45 6.33 21.26
CA SER A 276 -26.60 5.41 21.20
C SER A 276 -26.45 4.29 20.17
N ARG A 277 -25.57 4.45 19.18
CA ARG A 277 -25.42 3.49 18.10
C ARG A 277 -24.42 2.40 18.47
N VAL A 278 -24.92 1.24 18.88
CA VAL A 278 -24.14 0.02 19.09
C VAL A 278 -24.52 -1.04 18.05
N ALA A 279 -23.52 -1.73 17.50
CA ALA A 279 -23.75 -2.82 16.56
C ALA A 279 -22.70 -3.94 16.71
N ALA A 280 -23.13 -5.18 16.54
CA ALA A 280 -22.26 -6.34 16.43
C ALA A 280 -22.14 -6.74 14.96
N THR A 281 -20.94 -7.05 14.50
CA THR A 281 -20.70 -7.50 13.12
C THR A 281 -19.83 -8.75 13.13
N PHE A 282 -20.33 -9.82 12.52
CA PHE A 282 -19.70 -11.12 12.42
C PHE A 282 -19.23 -11.36 10.99
N PHE A 283 -17.97 -11.73 10.82
CA PHE A 283 -17.33 -12.04 9.55
C PHE A 283 -17.03 -13.54 9.51
N TRP A 284 -17.79 -14.30 8.72
CA TRP A 284 -17.60 -15.74 8.56
C TRP A 284 -16.63 -15.99 7.41
N ARG A 285 -15.41 -16.46 7.73
CA ARG A 285 -14.30 -16.53 6.78
C ARG A 285 -13.88 -17.98 6.52
N PRO A 286 -13.26 -18.26 5.37
CA PRO A 286 -12.47 -19.48 5.20
C PRO A 286 -11.35 -19.58 6.23
N ALA A 287 -10.91 -20.81 6.51
CA ALA A 287 -9.70 -21.06 7.27
C ALA A 287 -8.47 -20.46 6.59
N PRO A 288 -7.44 -20.00 7.34
CA PRO A 288 -6.24 -19.38 6.76
C PRO A 288 -5.53 -20.23 5.70
N ASN A 289 -5.58 -21.55 5.85
CA ASN A 289 -5.00 -22.54 4.93
C ASN A 289 -5.96 -23.00 3.83
N ALA A 290 -7.23 -22.57 3.84
CA ALA A 290 -8.21 -22.94 2.84
C ALA A 290 -7.79 -22.43 1.45
N THR A 291 -7.92 -23.27 0.44
CA THR A 291 -7.74 -22.86 -0.95
C THR A 291 -9.06 -22.38 -1.51
N LEU A 292 -9.15 -21.10 -1.84
CA LEU A 292 -10.32 -20.54 -2.51
C LEU A 292 -10.49 -21.25 -3.86
N LYS A 293 -11.65 -21.90 -4.04
CA LYS A 293 -12.09 -22.59 -5.25
C LYS A 293 -13.55 -22.25 -5.53
N MET A 294 -13.95 -22.28 -6.80
CA MET A 294 -15.32 -22.00 -7.19
C MET A 294 -16.24 -23.17 -6.81
N PRO A 295 -17.48 -22.90 -6.35
CA PRO A 295 -18.48 -23.95 -6.15
C PRO A 295 -18.73 -24.72 -7.45
N PRO A 296 -18.82 -26.07 -7.41
CA PRO A 296 -19.08 -26.91 -8.58
C PRO A 296 -20.55 -26.84 -9.00
N SER A 297 -21.01 -25.64 -9.34
CA SER A 297 -22.40 -25.32 -9.64
C SER A 297 -22.63 -25.20 -11.14
N ARG A 298 -23.75 -25.76 -11.62
CA ARG A 298 -24.24 -25.54 -12.99
C ARG A 298 -24.69 -24.09 -13.24
N SER A 299 -24.98 -23.36 -12.16
CA SER A 299 -25.39 -21.94 -12.23
C SER A 299 -24.21 -20.97 -12.34
N LEU A 300 -22.97 -21.48 -12.28
CA LEU A 300 -21.73 -20.70 -12.38
C LEU A 300 -20.96 -21.01 -13.69
N PRO A 301 -20.11 -20.10 -14.18
CA PRO A 301 -19.25 -20.34 -15.35
C PRO A 301 -18.30 -21.53 -15.17
N ASP A 302 -17.68 -22.04 -16.25
CA ASP A 302 -16.73 -23.17 -16.19
C ASP A 302 -15.55 -22.87 -15.23
N PRO A 303 -15.22 -23.78 -14.28
CA PRO A 303 -14.07 -23.67 -13.38
C PRO A 303 -12.71 -23.59 -14.05
N GLY A 304 -12.59 -23.95 -15.33
CA GLY A 304 -11.34 -24.01 -16.09
C GLY A 304 -10.53 -22.71 -16.16
N GLU A 305 -11.11 -21.58 -15.76
CA GLU A 305 -10.48 -20.25 -15.67
C GLU A 305 -10.34 -19.67 -14.23
N TYR A 306 -10.74 -20.43 -13.20
CA TYR A 306 -10.68 -19.96 -11.82
C TYR A 306 -9.30 -20.20 -11.19
N LYS A 307 -8.47 -19.15 -11.16
CA LYS A 307 -7.16 -19.20 -10.51
C LYS A 307 -7.28 -19.35 -8.99
N GLN A 308 -7.13 -20.60 -8.54
CA GLN A 308 -7.09 -20.98 -7.13
C GLN A 308 -5.97 -20.25 -6.36
N MET A 309 -6.23 -19.97 -5.09
CA MET A 309 -5.30 -19.28 -4.20
C MET A 309 -5.64 -19.57 -2.74
N LEU A 310 -4.62 -19.66 -1.88
CA LEU A 310 -4.83 -19.71 -0.43
C LEU A 310 -5.56 -18.48 0.08
N PHE A 311 -6.50 -18.66 0.99
CA PHE A 311 -7.24 -17.57 1.62
C PHE A 311 -6.30 -16.59 2.33
N SER A 312 -5.30 -17.07 3.07
CA SER A 312 -4.25 -16.21 3.65
C SER A 312 -3.49 -15.36 2.62
N THR A 313 -3.23 -15.91 1.42
CA THR A 313 -2.61 -15.14 0.32
C THR A 313 -3.58 -14.11 -0.25
N TRP A 314 -4.87 -14.46 -0.31
CA TRP A 314 -5.92 -13.54 -0.73
C TRP A 314 -6.11 -12.40 0.28
N CYS A 315 -6.14 -12.68 1.58
CA CYS A 315 -6.19 -11.68 2.65
C CYS A 315 -5.03 -10.69 2.53
N LYS A 316 -3.79 -11.18 2.34
CA LYS A 316 -2.61 -10.31 2.10
C LYS A 316 -2.77 -9.42 0.86
N ARG A 317 -3.37 -9.94 -0.22
CA ARG A 317 -3.64 -9.16 -1.44
C ARG A 317 -4.78 -8.16 -1.27
N VAL A 318 -5.82 -8.51 -0.51
CA VAL A 318 -6.98 -7.66 -0.24
C VAL A 318 -6.61 -6.56 0.75
N ALA A 319 -5.84 -6.85 1.79
CA ALA A 319 -5.24 -5.85 2.69
C ALA A 319 -4.44 -4.81 1.89
N LYS A 320 -3.56 -5.26 0.97
CA LYS A 320 -2.82 -4.39 0.06
C LYS A 320 -3.71 -3.53 -0.86
N ARG A 321 -4.93 -4.00 -1.20
CA ARG A 321 -5.92 -3.26 -2.00
C ARG A 321 -6.76 -2.28 -1.16
N TYR A 322 -7.08 -2.61 0.09
CA TYR A 322 -7.70 -1.68 1.04
C TYR A 322 -6.77 -0.53 1.39
N GLU A 323 -5.47 -0.82 1.52
CA GLU A 323 -4.44 0.21 1.63
C GLU A 323 -4.27 1.02 0.34
N ALA A 324 -4.44 0.40 -0.85
CA ALA A 324 -4.49 1.12 -2.14
C ALA A 324 -5.77 1.94 -2.36
N HIS A 325 -6.78 1.80 -1.48
CA HIS A 325 -8.02 2.58 -1.47
C HIS A 325 -8.03 3.71 -0.42
N LYS A 326 -6.91 3.91 0.32
CA LYS A 326 -6.68 5.17 1.07
C LYS A 326 -6.48 6.36 0.14
N THR A 327 -6.13 6.11 -1.13
CA THR A 327 -6.27 7.07 -2.24
C THR A 327 -7.46 6.76 -3.12
N LEU A 328 -8.45 7.67 -3.08
CA LEU A 328 -9.38 7.87 -4.18
C LEU A 328 -9.34 9.35 -4.57
N ARG A 329 -8.66 9.66 -5.67
CA ARG A 329 -9.22 10.60 -6.65
C ARG A 329 -9.66 9.83 -7.91
N PRO A 330 -10.65 10.33 -8.67
CA PRO A 330 -11.64 9.47 -9.34
C PRO A 330 -11.25 8.90 -10.71
N LYS A 331 -11.45 7.57 -10.81
CA LYS A 331 -11.92 6.72 -11.92
C LYS A 331 -11.51 6.95 -13.39
N GLY A 332 -10.99 5.85 -13.97
CA GLY A 332 -11.13 5.48 -15.38
C GLY A 332 -11.37 3.97 -15.60
N LYS A 333 -12.56 3.66 -16.13
CA LYS A 333 -13.05 2.54 -17.00
C LYS A 333 -12.57 1.06 -16.90
N LYS A 334 -13.59 0.19 -16.94
CA LYS A 334 -13.82 -1.14 -17.58
C LYS A 334 -12.64 -1.99 -18.12
N ASN A 335 -12.76 -3.30 -17.80
CA ASN A 335 -12.63 -4.57 -18.57
C ASN A 335 -11.42 -4.78 -19.51
N GLY A 336 -10.90 -5.99 -19.76
CA GLY A 336 -11.25 -7.37 -19.38
C GLY A 336 -9.96 -8.15 -19.05
N GLU A 337 -10.06 -9.39 -18.56
CA GLU A 337 -9.80 -10.62 -19.37
C GLU A 337 -8.33 -10.73 -19.81
N SER A 338 -7.58 -11.82 -19.63
CA SER A 338 -7.83 -13.21 -19.23
C SER A 338 -6.48 -13.81 -18.79
N GLY A 339 -6.43 -14.75 -17.84
CA GLY A 339 -6.30 -16.18 -18.15
C GLY A 339 -4.81 -16.60 -18.13
N GLU A 340 -4.23 -16.92 -16.98
CA GLU A 340 -4.11 -18.28 -16.42
C GLU A 340 -2.91 -19.11 -16.91
N LYS A 341 -2.06 -19.46 -15.93
CA LYS A 341 -1.19 -20.63 -15.98
C LYS A 341 -1.94 -21.78 -15.29
N LYS A 342 -2.14 -22.86 -16.03
CA LYS A 342 -2.53 -24.19 -15.53
C LYS A 342 -1.58 -24.63 -14.40
N LYS A 343 -2.16 -25.25 -13.38
CA LYS A 343 -1.46 -26.22 -12.53
C LYS A 343 -1.85 -27.61 -12.99
N GLU A 344 -0.85 -28.46 -13.19
CA GLU A 344 -1.01 -29.90 -13.32
C GLU A 344 -1.40 -30.54 -11.98
N ASN A 345 -2.23 -31.56 -12.14
CA ASN A 345 -2.74 -32.47 -11.13
C ASN A 345 -1.69 -33.52 -10.74
N VAL A 346 -1.95 -34.13 -9.59
CA VAL A 346 -1.01 -34.96 -8.82
C VAL A 346 -0.54 -36.21 -9.55
N ASP A 347 0.78 -36.34 -9.64
CA ASP A 347 1.61 -37.52 -9.92
C ASP A 347 3.06 -37.04 -9.61
N PRO A 348 4.06 -37.78 -9.08
CA PRO A 348 4.23 -39.12 -8.49
C PRO A 348 4.56 -39.00 -6.98
N LYS A 349 3.76 -38.20 -6.26
CA LYS A 349 4.08 -37.59 -4.96
C LYS A 349 4.33 -38.56 -3.81
N GLU A 350 3.75 -39.75 -3.80
CA GLU A 350 4.06 -40.73 -2.74
C GLU A 350 5.49 -41.25 -2.88
N GLU A 351 5.99 -41.38 -4.10
CA GLU A 351 7.36 -41.78 -4.41
C GLU A 351 8.36 -40.61 -4.21
N GLU A 352 7.91 -39.38 -4.41
CA GLU A 352 8.65 -38.19 -3.96
C GLU A 352 8.69 -38.10 -2.42
N THR A 353 7.71 -38.60 -1.68
CA THR A 353 7.63 -38.45 -0.21
C THR A 353 8.70 -39.28 0.49
N ARG A 354 8.93 -40.52 0.04
CA ARG A 354 10.07 -41.36 0.50
C ARG A 354 11.44 -40.80 0.09
N ARG A 355 11.56 -40.22 -1.12
CA ARG A 355 12.77 -39.49 -1.54
C ARG A 355 12.93 -38.13 -0.83
N ARG A 356 11.83 -37.51 -0.38
CA ARG A 356 11.75 -36.25 0.40
C ARG A 356 12.14 -36.44 1.84
N ASP A 357 11.93 -37.61 2.44
CA ASP A 357 12.37 -37.86 3.82
C ASP A 357 13.88 -38.10 3.88
N VAL A 358 14.45 -38.85 2.92
CA VAL A 358 15.92 -38.98 2.73
C VAL A 358 16.56 -37.65 2.28
N ARG A 359 15.89 -36.84 1.43
CA ARG A 359 16.30 -35.46 1.13
C ARG A 359 16.04 -34.48 2.26
N ARG A 360 15.09 -34.69 3.18
CA ARG A 360 14.82 -33.85 4.37
C ARG A 360 15.93 -33.99 5.38
N GLU A 361 16.47 -35.20 5.53
CA GLU A 361 17.62 -35.46 6.40
C GLU A 361 18.90 -34.88 5.79
N ARG A 362 19.03 -34.93 4.45
CA ARG A 362 20.11 -34.25 3.69
C ARG A 362 19.95 -32.72 3.61
N ARG A 363 18.72 -32.17 3.59
CA ARG A 363 18.39 -30.71 3.56
C ARG A 363 18.34 -30.06 4.95
N ARG A 364 18.16 -30.83 6.03
CA ARG A 364 18.50 -30.34 7.39
C ARG A 364 19.99 -30.06 7.51
N ARG A 365 20.83 -30.64 6.65
CA ARG A 365 22.25 -30.30 6.54
C ARG A 365 22.56 -29.14 5.59
N GLU A 366 21.66 -28.73 4.69
CA GLU A 366 21.88 -27.60 3.77
C GLU A 366 20.57 -26.89 3.41
N MET A 367 20.10 -26.01 4.31
CA MET A 367 19.34 -24.82 3.86
C MET A 367 20.30 -23.95 3.04
N PRO A 368 19.89 -23.33 1.91
CA PRO A 368 20.62 -22.19 1.40
C PRO A 368 20.66 -21.19 2.53
N ARG A 369 21.84 -21.05 3.10
CA ARG A 369 22.13 -20.06 4.10
C ARG A 369 21.83 -18.71 3.45
N ILE A 370 21.38 -17.75 4.26
CA ILE A 370 21.54 -16.33 3.95
C ILE A 370 22.94 -16.16 3.34
N SER A 371 23.15 -15.20 2.42
CA SER A 371 24.50 -14.68 2.16
C SER A 371 25.23 -14.63 3.51
N ARG A 372 26.24 -15.50 3.66
CA ARG A 372 26.74 -16.02 4.94
C ARG A 372 26.83 -14.90 5.97
N ASP A 373 25.93 -14.87 6.96
CA ASP A 373 25.88 -13.82 7.98
C ASP A 373 25.97 -12.40 7.37
N PRO A 374 24.84 -11.70 7.07
CA PRO A 374 24.95 -10.26 6.80
C PRO A 374 25.77 -9.67 7.93
N ASP A 375 26.75 -8.81 7.63
CA ASP A 375 27.60 -8.26 8.67
C ASP A 375 26.72 -7.42 9.62
N VAL A 376 26.21 -8.10 10.65
CA VAL A 376 25.26 -7.59 11.63
C VAL A 376 25.92 -6.57 12.55
N ARG A 377 27.25 -6.42 12.45
CA ARG A 377 28.09 -5.55 13.26
C ARG A 377 28.90 -4.58 12.40
N ASP A 378 28.42 -4.20 11.21
CA ASP A 378 29.06 -3.10 10.48
C ASP A 378 28.84 -1.79 11.26
N GLU A 379 29.85 -1.41 12.05
CA GLU A 379 29.83 -0.24 12.93
C GLU A 379 29.65 1.08 12.17
N ARG A 380 29.77 1.06 10.83
CA ARG A 380 29.48 2.21 9.96
C ARG A 380 27.98 2.44 9.78
N LEU A 381 27.12 1.53 10.24
CA LEU A 381 25.66 1.63 10.15
C LEU A 381 25.04 1.88 11.53
N ALA A 382 24.16 2.88 11.60
CA ALA A 382 23.34 3.16 12.76
C ALA A 382 21.87 3.40 12.34
N LEU A 383 20.93 2.89 13.13
CA LEU A 383 19.52 3.22 12.98
C LEU A 383 19.22 4.49 13.79
N LEU A 384 18.94 5.60 13.11
CA LEU A 384 18.62 6.87 13.75
C LEU A 384 17.12 7.01 13.94
N GLY A 385 16.69 7.51 15.10
CA GLY A 385 15.29 7.86 15.37
C GLY A 385 14.27 6.72 15.52
N GLY A 386 14.70 5.45 15.51
CA GLY A 386 13.81 4.30 15.70
C GLY A 386 12.80 4.08 14.55
N PRO A 387 11.80 3.19 14.72
CA PRO A 387 10.85 2.86 13.67
C PRO A 387 9.86 4.00 13.41
N ILE A 388 10.03 4.68 12.28
CA ILE A 388 9.11 5.72 11.83
C ILE A 388 8.03 5.08 10.95
N LEU A 389 6.94 4.61 11.57
CA LEU A 389 5.85 3.90 10.87
C LEU A 389 5.07 4.80 9.90
N GLY A 390 4.68 4.20 8.77
CA GLY A 390 3.97 4.85 7.67
C GLY A 390 4.65 4.59 6.33
N ARG A 391 3.89 4.55 5.24
CA ARG A 391 4.47 4.36 3.89
C ARG A 391 4.94 5.68 3.31
N GLU A 392 6.06 5.65 2.59
CA GLU A 392 6.50 6.74 1.70
C GLU A 392 6.53 8.12 2.39
N LYS A 393 6.83 8.11 3.70
CA LYS A 393 6.76 9.30 4.56
C LYS A 393 7.63 10.42 4.01
N TYR A 394 8.87 10.08 3.70
CA TYR A 394 9.86 10.99 3.19
C TYR A 394 10.39 10.46 1.86
N LEU A 395 10.34 11.30 0.83
CA LEU A 395 10.67 10.91 -0.55
C LEU A 395 11.92 11.64 -1.05
N GLY A 396 12.83 11.92 -0.13
CA GLY A 396 14.07 12.66 -0.35
C GLY A 396 14.62 13.15 0.98
N GLY A 397 15.84 13.65 0.93
CA GLY A 397 16.45 14.35 2.04
C GLY A 397 17.68 15.12 1.57
N ALA A 398 18.04 16.16 2.30
CA ALA A 398 19.27 16.90 2.08
C ALA A 398 19.96 17.21 3.41
N LEU A 399 21.28 17.25 3.38
CA LEU A 399 22.08 17.79 4.47
C LEU A 399 21.92 19.32 4.46
N GLY A 400 21.47 19.87 5.57
CA GLY A 400 21.38 21.30 5.81
C GLY A 400 22.74 21.91 6.13
N SER A 401 22.85 23.23 5.95
CA SER A 401 24.04 24.01 6.30
C SER A 401 24.34 24.00 7.81
N ASP A 402 23.38 23.59 8.64
CA ASP A 402 23.50 23.41 10.08
C ASP A 402 24.00 22.00 10.49
N GLY A 403 24.39 21.17 9.52
CA GLY A 403 24.89 19.81 9.74
C GLY A 403 23.81 18.76 10.01
N LYS A 404 22.52 19.12 9.94
CA LYS A 404 21.40 18.20 10.16
C LYS A 404 20.78 17.75 8.84
N ILE A 405 20.19 16.56 8.81
CA ILE A 405 19.50 16.03 7.62
C ILE A 405 18.01 16.40 7.70
N TYR A 406 17.50 17.01 6.63
CA TYR A 406 16.09 17.36 6.48
C TYR A 406 15.43 16.42 5.47
N ALA A 407 14.54 15.55 5.95
CA ALA A 407 13.81 14.62 5.12
C ALA A 407 12.54 15.27 4.53
N ILE A 408 12.37 15.16 3.22
CA ILE A 408 11.35 15.85 2.44
C ILE A 408 9.99 15.12 2.56
N PRO A 409 8.95 15.75 3.11
CA PRO A 409 7.68 15.09 3.39
C PRO A 409 6.89 14.75 2.12
N GLY A 410 6.88 13.47 1.75
CA GLY A 410 5.98 12.93 0.72
C GLY A 410 4.59 12.72 1.33
N PHE A 411 4.46 11.69 2.16
CA PHE A 411 3.25 11.40 2.96
C PHE A 411 3.30 11.98 4.36
N ALA A 412 4.49 12.23 4.90
CA ALA A 412 4.61 12.83 6.23
C ALA A 412 3.94 14.20 6.25
N ARG A 413 3.31 14.55 7.37
CA ARG A 413 2.68 15.87 7.54
C ARG A 413 3.70 16.97 7.78
N ARG A 414 4.91 16.63 8.23
CA ARG A 414 5.95 17.60 8.59
C ARG A 414 7.30 17.14 8.09
N VAL A 415 8.20 18.08 7.90
CA VAL A 415 9.62 17.83 7.62
C VAL A 415 10.21 17.12 8.84
N LEU A 416 11.04 16.10 8.62
CA LEU A 416 11.80 15.46 9.69
C LEU A 416 13.22 16.01 9.68
N ARG A 417 13.67 16.52 10.82
CA ARG A 417 15.06 16.89 11.07
C ARG A 417 15.74 15.76 11.83
N ILE A 418 16.89 15.33 11.34
CA ILE A 418 17.69 14.24 11.90
C ILE A 418 19.08 14.81 12.21
N ASP A 419 19.53 14.69 13.45
CA ASP A 419 20.90 14.99 13.82
C ASP A 419 21.75 13.72 13.66
N PRO A 420 22.69 13.68 12.71
CA PRO A 420 23.50 12.49 12.48
C PRO A 420 24.53 12.23 13.58
N ASN A 421 24.82 13.19 14.47
CA ASN A 421 25.86 13.04 15.49
C ASN A 421 25.38 12.28 16.73
N ASP A 422 24.14 12.51 17.15
CA ASP A 422 23.53 11.86 18.33
C ASP A 422 22.32 10.99 17.98
N GLY A 423 21.87 11.00 16.72
CA GLY A 423 20.72 10.25 16.24
C GLY A 423 19.36 10.85 16.62
N GLY A 424 19.34 12.08 17.15
CA GLY A 424 18.14 12.83 17.48
C GLY A 424 17.24 13.04 16.26
N VAL A 425 15.93 12.86 16.43
CA VAL A 425 14.95 13.08 15.37
C VAL A 425 13.77 13.89 15.87
N GLU A 426 13.29 14.81 15.04
CA GLU A 426 12.14 15.65 15.39
C GLU A 426 11.39 16.12 14.14
N CYS A 427 10.08 16.29 14.29
CA CYS A 427 9.26 16.91 13.25
C CYS A 427 9.29 18.44 13.40
N VAL A 428 9.70 19.15 12.36
CA VAL A 428 9.83 20.61 12.35
C VAL A 428 8.87 21.24 11.33
N GLY A 429 8.54 22.51 11.58
CA GLY A 429 7.70 23.32 10.70
C GLY A 429 6.20 23.00 10.78
N PRO A 430 5.41 23.63 9.90
CA PRO A 430 3.95 23.51 9.88
C PRO A 430 3.50 22.15 9.30
N GLU A 431 2.22 21.83 9.47
CA GLU A 431 1.64 20.61 8.93
C GLU A 431 1.10 20.78 7.50
N TYR A 432 1.59 19.93 6.60
CA TYR A 432 1.20 19.84 5.21
C TYR A 432 0.42 18.55 4.95
N PRO A 433 -0.93 18.58 4.90
CA PRO A 433 -1.74 17.41 4.60
C PRO A 433 -1.61 16.99 3.13
N GLY A 434 -1.90 15.72 2.86
CA GLY A 434 -1.82 15.17 1.50
C GLY A 434 -0.62 14.24 1.27
N GLU A 435 -0.64 13.58 0.13
CA GLU A 435 0.25 12.48 -0.21
C GLU A 435 1.13 12.85 -1.41
N PHE A 436 2.34 12.27 -1.47
CA PHE A 436 3.33 12.54 -2.52
C PHE A 436 3.54 14.04 -2.79
N LYS A 437 3.49 14.89 -1.75
CA LYS A 437 3.53 16.35 -1.91
C LYS A 437 4.79 16.80 -2.66
N TRP A 438 5.93 16.49 -2.07
CA TRP A 438 7.26 16.78 -2.62
C TRP A 438 8.10 15.50 -2.71
N LEU A 439 9.03 15.48 -3.65
CA LEU A 439 9.92 14.35 -3.92
C LEU A 439 11.31 14.89 -4.27
N ARG A 440 12.34 14.36 -3.61
CA ARG A 440 13.74 14.83 -3.69
C ARG A 440 13.86 16.29 -3.24
N SER A 441 15.09 16.78 -3.25
CA SER A 441 15.39 18.17 -2.98
C SER A 441 16.65 18.61 -3.69
N MET A 442 16.79 19.92 -3.84
CA MET A 442 18.02 20.58 -4.27
C MET A 442 18.39 21.65 -3.24
N THR A 443 19.67 21.70 -2.85
CA THR A 443 20.19 22.73 -1.96
C THR A 443 20.75 23.87 -2.79
N CYS A 444 20.33 25.10 -2.50
CA CYS A 444 20.96 26.31 -3.02
C CYS A 444 22.31 26.51 -2.29
N PRO A 445 23.45 26.52 -3.00
CA PRO A 445 24.76 26.61 -2.38
C PRO A 445 25.03 28.00 -1.77
N GLU A 446 24.41 29.05 -2.31
CA GLU A 446 24.61 30.43 -1.82
C GLU A 446 23.87 30.69 -0.51
N SER A 447 22.59 30.32 -0.44
CA SER A 447 21.76 30.56 0.75
C SER A 447 21.74 29.40 1.75
N GLY A 448 22.15 28.20 1.33
CA GLY A 448 21.99 26.97 2.11
C GLY A 448 20.54 26.46 2.20
N ALA A 449 19.57 27.14 1.56
CA ALA A 449 18.17 26.74 1.57
C ALA A 449 17.96 25.46 0.75
N ILE A 450 17.09 24.58 1.24
CA ILE A 450 16.72 23.30 0.63
C ILE A 450 15.34 23.46 -0.02
N TYR A 451 15.26 23.13 -1.31
CA TYR A 451 14.03 23.19 -2.09
C TYR A 451 13.51 21.77 -2.36
N GLY A 452 12.41 21.40 -1.72
CA GLY A 452 11.69 20.15 -1.96
C GLY A 452 10.86 20.24 -3.23
N LEU A 453 11.11 19.35 -4.20
CA LEU A 453 10.58 19.51 -5.55
C LEU A 453 9.12 19.02 -5.64
N PRO A 454 8.22 19.77 -6.29
CA PRO A 454 6.79 19.47 -6.32
C PRO A 454 6.48 18.19 -7.10
N CYS A 455 5.74 17.28 -6.47
CA CYS A 455 5.20 16.09 -7.12
C CYS A 455 3.67 16.16 -7.21
N HIS A 456 2.96 16.20 -6.09
CA HIS A 456 1.50 16.43 -6.02
C HIS A 456 1.16 17.81 -5.47
N ALA A 457 2.03 18.40 -4.66
CA ALA A 457 1.83 19.75 -4.14
C ALA A 457 1.80 20.77 -5.29
N ASP A 458 0.99 21.82 -5.13
CA ASP A 458 0.88 22.94 -6.07
C ASP A 458 1.83 24.10 -5.71
N THR A 459 2.82 23.80 -4.88
CA THR A 459 3.87 24.68 -4.35
C THR A 459 5.21 23.94 -4.30
N VAL A 460 6.32 24.67 -4.30
CA VAL A 460 7.66 24.15 -3.94
C VAL A 460 7.85 24.32 -2.43
N LEU A 461 8.36 23.29 -1.74
CA LEU A 461 8.72 23.41 -0.33
C LEU A 461 10.08 24.08 -0.20
N LYS A 462 10.20 25.12 0.63
CA LYS A 462 11.48 25.75 0.98
C LYS A 462 11.77 25.53 2.46
N ILE A 463 12.98 25.07 2.75
CA ILE A 463 13.49 24.86 4.11
C ILE A 463 14.77 25.67 4.24
N VAL A 464 14.82 26.61 5.18
CA VAL A 464 16.05 27.29 5.59
C VAL A 464 16.56 26.61 6.86
N PRO A 465 17.66 25.83 6.79
CA PRO A 465 18.22 25.15 7.95
C PRO A 465 18.68 26.12 9.04
N GLY A 466 18.67 25.66 10.28
CA GLY A 466 19.10 26.43 11.44
C GLY A 466 18.64 25.82 12.76
N PRO A 467 19.00 26.42 13.91
CA PRO A 467 18.51 25.98 15.22
C PRO A 467 16.98 25.93 15.27
N GLU A 468 16.33 26.95 14.72
CA GLU A 468 14.90 27.01 14.44
C GLU A 468 14.70 27.11 12.91
N PRO A 469 14.44 25.99 12.22
CA PRO A 469 14.37 25.99 10.76
C PRO A 469 13.09 26.69 10.28
N ILE A 470 13.24 27.55 9.27
CA ILE A 470 12.12 28.25 8.64
C ILE A 470 11.64 27.40 7.46
N ILE A 471 10.36 27.02 7.47
CA ILE A 471 9.78 26.15 6.45
C ILE A 471 8.57 26.84 5.84
N THR A 472 8.64 27.08 4.53
CA THR A 472 7.66 27.86 3.76
C THR A 472 7.34 27.18 2.43
N GLU A 473 6.35 27.71 1.72
CA GLU A 473 5.93 27.28 0.39
C GLU A 473 6.07 28.45 -0.59
N ILE A 474 6.49 28.17 -1.83
CA ILE A 474 6.64 29.18 -2.90
C ILE A 474 6.03 28.68 -4.22
N GLY A 475 5.82 29.59 -5.17
CA GLY A 475 5.40 29.25 -6.54
C GLY A 475 3.94 28.79 -6.69
N GLU A 476 3.06 29.13 -5.74
CA GLU A 476 1.64 28.79 -5.83
C GLU A 476 1.02 29.37 -7.12
N GLY A 477 0.39 28.51 -7.92
CA GLY A 477 -0.21 28.90 -9.20
C GLY A 477 0.76 29.01 -10.37
N GLU A 478 2.08 28.96 -10.14
CA GLU A 478 3.12 29.15 -11.16
C GLU A 478 3.74 27.83 -11.64
N ILE A 479 3.61 26.75 -10.87
CA ILE A 479 4.34 25.48 -11.10
C ILE A 479 3.57 24.43 -11.92
N GLY A 480 2.39 24.80 -12.43
CA GLY A 480 1.51 23.92 -13.19
C GLY A 480 0.61 23.02 -12.32
N VAL A 481 -0.37 22.38 -12.95
CA VAL A 481 -1.43 21.61 -12.26
C VAL A 481 -1.29 20.10 -12.44
N GLY A 482 -1.87 19.35 -11.51
CA GLY A 482 -1.98 17.88 -11.61
C GLY A 482 -1.04 17.13 -10.66
N LEU A 483 -1.07 15.81 -10.79
CA LEU A 483 -0.32 14.87 -9.94
C LEU A 483 0.91 14.35 -10.68
N TRP A 484 1.95 13.97 -9.93
CA TRP A 484 3.23 13.47 -10.47
C TRP A 484 3.90 14.46 -11.43
N LYS A 485 3.83 15.76 -11.13
CA LYS A 485 4.26 16.83 -12.03
C LYS A 485 5.71 16.68 -12.45
N PHE A 486 6.62 16.67 -11.47
CA PHE A 486 8.06 16.59 -11.70
C PHE A 486 8.67 15.40 -10.97
N HIS A 487 9.80 14.92 -11.50
CA HIS A 487 10.54 13.85 -10.87
C HIS A 487 12.04 14.15 -10.91
N GLY A 488 12.54 14.75 -9.83
CA GLY A 488 13.92 15.24 -9.74
C GLY A 488 14.12 16.61 -10.37
N GLY A 489 15.27 17.19 -10.10
CA GLY A 489 15.68 18.48 -10.61
C GLY A 489 17.18 18.64 -10.49
N VAL A 490 17.73 19.62 -11.19
CA VAL A 490 19.17 19.87 -11.23
C VAL A 490 19.41 21.37 -11.08
N LEU A 491 20.35 21.71 -10.21
CA LEU A 491 20.83 23.08 -10.04
C LEU A 491 21.81 23.38 -11.17
N SER A 492 21.54 24.44 -11.91
CA SER A 492 22.42 24.96 -12.95
C SER A 492 23.51 25.82 -12.32
N PRO A 493 24.80 25.52 -12.54
CA PRO A 493 25.90 26.38 -12.07
C PRO A 493 26.03 27.67 -12.88
N HIS A 494 25.21 27.85 -13.93
CA HIS A 494 25.31 29.00 -14.83
C HIS A 494 24.47 30.19 -14.38
N ASP A 495 23.26 29.92 -13.90
CA ASP A 495 22.28 30.93 -13.49
C ASP A 495 21.75 30.69 -12.07
N GLY A 496 22.29 29.71 -11.35
CA GLY A 496 21.87 29.38 -9.97
C GLY A 496 20.46 28.80 -9.86
N CYS A 497 19.78 28.56 -10.98
CA CYS A 497 18.39 28.12 -10.99
C CYS A 497 18.27 26.60 -10.92
N ILE A 498 17.16 26.10 -10.36
CA ILE A 498 16.82 24.69 -10.30
C ILE A 498 15.85 24.36 -11.42
N TYR A 499 16.18 23.36 -12.24
CA TYR A 499 15.34 22.89 -13.33
C TYR A 499 14.76 21.51 -13.00
N CYS A 500 13.44 21.47 -12.79
CA CYS A 500 12.69 20.28 -12.43
C CYS A 500 12.22 19.52 -13.68
N ILE A 501 12.48 18.22 -13.72
CA ILE A 501 12.23 17.40 -14.91
C ILE A 501 10.75 16.97 -14.98
N PRO A 502 10.04 17.28 -16.07
CA PRO A 502 8.61 17.01 -16.19
C PRO A 502 8.32 15.53 -16.35
N GLN A 503 7.62 14.96 -15.37
CA GLN A 503 7.22 13.56 -15.40
C GLN A 503 5.80 13.43 -16.00
N PHE A 504 4.81 14.10 -15.41
CA PHE A 504 3.45 14.24 -15.96
C PHE A 504 3.14 15.68 -16.36
N ALA A 505 3.85 16.67 -15.79
CA ALA A 505 3.74 18.06 -16.23
C ALA A 505 4.11 18.17 -17.71
N GLU A 506 3.49 19.10 -18.42
CA GLU A 506 3.79 19.31 -19.85
C GLU A 506 5.03 20.15 -20.07
N ARG A 507 5.49 20.93 -19.09
CA ARG A 507 6.60 21.86 -19.24
C ARG A 507 7.61 21.67 -18.13
N VAL A 508 8.86 22.07 -18.36
CA VAL A 508 9.92 22.08 -17.35
C VAL A 508 9.62 23.20 -16.36
N LEU A 509 9.80 22.96 -15.06
CA LEU A 509 9.72 24.02 -14.05
C LEU A 509 11.12 24.54 -13.74
N LYS A 510 11.33 25.84 -13.91
CA LYS A 510 12.47 26.59 -13.45
C LYS A 510 12.13 27.25 -12.12
N ILE A 511 12.99 27.11 -11.12
CA ILE A 511 12.90 27.78 -9.82
C ILE A 511 14.15 28.63 -9.69
N ASP A 512 14.01 29.91 -9.36
CA ASP A 512 15.12 30.80 -9.05
C ASP A 512 15.26 30.97 -7.53
N PRO A 513 16.27 30.35 -6.88
CA PRO A 513 16.47 30.47 -5.45
C PRO A 513 16.83 31.89 -4.97
N ALA A 514 17.32 32.78 -5.84
CA ALA A 514 17.68 34.14 -5.46
C ALA A 514 16.44 35.01 -5.23
N THR A 515 15.34 34.72 -5.95
CA THR A 515 14.10 35.49 -5.90
C THR A 515 12.89 34.70 -5.40
N ASP A 516 13.06 33.38 -5.19
CA ASP A 516 11.99 32.42 -4.92
C ASP A 516 10.89 32.38 -6.01
N SER A 517 11.20 32.82 -7.23
CA SER A 517 10.25 32.80 -8.35
C SER A 517 10.21 31.44 -9.05
N CYS A 518 9.05 31.09 -9.59
CA CYS A 518 8.82 29.87 -10.34
C CYS A 518 8.31 30.18 -11.75
N GLU A 519 8.81 29.45 -12.76
CA GLU A 519 8.40 29.64 -14.14
C GLU A 519 8.35 28.30 -14.89
N LEU A 520 7.28 28.08 -15.67
CA LEU A 520 7.25 26.99 -16.64
C LEU A 520 7.91 27.40 -17.96
N ILE A 521 8.90 26.63 -18.41
CA ILE A 521 9.69 26.91 -19.61
C ILE A 521 9.59 25.79 -20.65
N GLY A 522 10.04 26.07 -21.88
CA GLY A 522 10.03 25.13 -23.00
C GLY A 522 8.63 24.90 -23.62
N PRO A 523 8.52 24.08 -24.68
CA PRO A 523 7.24 23.73 -25.29
C PRO A 523 6.44 22.75 -24.41
N ALA A 524 5.19 22.45 -24.81
CA ALA A 524 4.39 21.41 -24.17
C ALA A 524 4.82 20.00 -24.61
N PHE A 525 5.10 19.15 -23.63
CA PHE A 525 5.50 17.76 -23.78
C PHE A 525 4.37 16.83 -23.26
N PRO A 526 3.45 16.40 -24.13
CA PRO A 526 2.31 15.58 -23.72
C PRO A 526 2.73 14.19 -23.28
N GLY A 527 1.89 13.54 -22.47
CA GLY A 527 2.10 12.17 -22.00
C GLY A 527 2.56 12.05 -20.55
N ARG A 528 2.69 10.81 -20.08
CA ARG A 528 2.91 10.47 -18.66
C ARG A 528 4.14 9.59 -18.49
N ASN A 529 4.81 9.72 -17.36
CA ASN A 529 6.05 9.03 -17.01
C ASN A 529 7.16 9.29 -18.05
N LYS A 530 7.31 10.54 -18.51
CA LYS A 530 8.16 10.86 -19.65
C LYS A 530 9.63 10.61 -19.36
N TRP A 531 10.18 11.33 -18.37
CA TRP A 531 11.59 11.30 -17.99
C TRP A 531 11.73 11.15 -16.48
N TYR A 532 12.69 10.32 -16.06
CA TYR A 532 12.85 9.98 -14.64
C TYR A 532 14.12 10.61 -14.08
N GLY A 533 14.04 11.82 -13.50
CA GLY A 533 15.23 12.53 -13.03
C GLY A 533 15.93 13.34 -14.12
N GLY A 534 16.79 14.27 -13.67
CA GLY A 534 17.65 15.09 -14.53
C GLY A 534 19.10 14.91 -14.14
N LEU A 535 20.01 15.04 -15.11
CA LEU A 535 21.45 14.94 -14.91
C LEU A 535 22.17 16.11 -15.58
N MET A 536 23.15 16.68 -14.89
CA MET A 536 24.02 17.70 -15.46
C MET A 536 25.01 17.06 -16.43
N GLY A 537 25.03 17.54 -17.67
CA GLY A 537 26.05 17.22 -18.66
C GLY A 537 27.29 18.11 -18.51
N THR A 538 28.41 17.66 -19.04
CA THR A 538 29.67 18.42 -19.06
C THR A 538 29.61 19.68 -19.93
N ASP A 539 28.63 19.78 -20.82
CA ASP A 539 28.31 20.97 -21.61
C ASP A 539 27.51 22.02 -20.83
N GLY A 540 27.23 21.79 -19.54
CA GLY A 540 26.44 22.67 -18.69
C GLY A 540 24.93 22.59 -18.92
N CYS A 541 24.47 21.64 -19.73
CA CYS A 541 23.06 21.40 -19.99
C CYS A 541 22.52 20.27 -19.13
N ILE A 542 21.20 20.23 -18.97
CA ILE A 542 20.51 19.27 -18.12
C ILE A 542 19.74 18.27 -18.98
N TYR A 543 19.90 16.99 -18.68
CA TYR A 543 19.39 15.91 -19.50
C TYR A 543 18.38 15.05 -18.74
N GLY A 544 17.20 14.87 -19.33
CA GLY A 544 16.17 13.93 -18.87
C GLY A 544 16.25 12.62 -19.64
N VAL A 545 16.50 11.52 -18.92
CA VAL A 545 16.59 10.17 -19.52
C VAL A 545 15.18 9.60 -19.76
N PRO A 546 14.85 9.12 -20.98
CA PRO A 546 13.49 8.72 -21.34
C PRO A 546 13.02 7.45 -20.63
N GLN A 547 12.00 7.57 -19.79
CA GLN A 547 11.34 6.40 -19.19
C GLN A 547 10.27 5.87 -20.16
N ASN A 548 9.23 6.66 -20.42
CA ASN A 548 8.22 6.38 -21.45
C ASN A 548 8.26 7.36 -22.62
N ALA A 549 9.02 8.46 -22.53
CA ALA A 549 9.22 9.35 -23.67
C ALA A 549 9.98 8.65 -24.82
N GLU A 550 9.82 9.19 -26.02
CA GLU A 550 10.50 8.72 -27.24
C GLU A 550 11.86 9.38 -27.44
N SER A 551 12.21 10.40 -26.66
CA SER A 551 13.42 11.19 -26.86
C SER A 551 14.04 11.58 -25.52
N VAL A 552 15.35 11.82 -25.51
CA VAL A 552 16.06 12.49 -24.42
C VAL A 552 15.64 13.96 -24.39
N LEU A 553 15.31 14.48 -23.21
CA LEU A 553 15.11 15.91 -23.01
C LEU A 553 16.47 16.55 -22.73
N ARG A 554 16.81 17.64 -23.45
CA ARG A 554 17.95 18.51 -23.16
C ARG A 554 17.43 19.90 -22.81
N ILE A 555 17.87 20.43 -21.67
CA ILE A 555 17.57 21.78 -21.20
C ILE A 555 18.88 22.55 -21.19
N ASP A 556 18.92 23.65 -21.93
CA ASP A 556 20.08 24.54 -22.03
C ASP A 556 19.80 25.81 -21.23
N PRO A 557 20.38 25.98 -20.03
CA PRO A 557 20.18 27.18 -19.22
C PRO A 557 20.70 28.46 -19.88
N LYS A 558 21.57 28.35 -20.89
CA LYS A 558 22.28 29.46 -21.55
C LYS A 558 21.74 29.80 -22.94
N GLY A 559 20.54 29.34 -23.29
CA GLY A 559 19.94 29.66 -24.57
C GLY A 559 19.92 31.18 -24.85
N PRO A 560 19.99 31.61 -26.12
CA PRO A 560 20.15 33.02 -26.49
C PRO A 560 19.00 33.92 -26.02
N ASN A 561 17.84 33.32 -25.70
CA ASN A 561 16.65 34.00 -25.19
C ASN A 561 16.24 33.46 -23.80
N GLY A 562 17.21 32.99 -23.01
CA GLY A 562 16.99 32.26 -21.77
C GLY A 562 16.93 30.74 -21.98
N ALA A 563 16.49 30.02 -20.96
CA ALA A 563 16.59 28.56 -20.94
C ALA A 563 15.76 27.88 -22.06
N GLU A 564 16.39 27.01 -22.84
CA GLU A 564 15.79 26.34 -23.99
C GLU A 564 15.62 24.83 -23.75
N CYS A 565 14.51 24.25 -24.21
CA CYS A 565 14.24 22.81 -24.08
C CYS A 565 14.13 22.16 -25.46
N THR A 566 14.95 21.13 -25.73
CA THR A 566 14.99 20.41 -27.00
C THR A 566 14.89 18.89 -26.77
N LEU A 567 14.44 18.16 -27.79
CA LEU A 567 14.28 16.70 -27.74
C LEU A 567 15.22 16.02 -28.74
N HIS A 568 15.89 14.95 -28.31
CA HIS A 568 16.91 14.26 -29.11
C HIS A 568 16.72 12.74 -29.10
N GLY A 569 16.96 12.11 -30.24
CA GLY A 569 16.81 10.66 -30.41
C GLY A 569 15.38 10.19 -30.68
N LYS A 570 15.24 8.90 -31.00
CA LYS A 570 13.97 8.26 -31.36
C LYS A 570 13.92 6.84 -30.80
N TYR A 571 13.17 6.68 -29.72
CA TYR A 571 12.98 5.44 -28.97
C TYR A 571 11.50 5.06 -28.93
N PRO A 572 11.16 3.77 -28.67
CA PRO A 572 9.78 3.36 -28.51
C PRO A 572 9.08 4.10 -27.35
N SER A 573 7.84 4.54 -27.58
CA SER A 573 6.99 5.10 -26.54
C SER A 573 6.66 4.04 -25.47
N GLY A 574 6.58 4.48 -24.21
CA GLY A 574 6.27 3.59 -23.10
C GLY A 574 7.44 2.69 -22.68
N GLY A 575 7.10 1.53 -22.11
CA GLY A 575 8.05 0.46 -21.79
C GLY A 575 8.77 0.57 -20.45
N TRP A 576 8.75 1.74 -19.79
CA TRP A 576 9.52 2.04 -18.58
C TRP A 576 11.02 1.72 -18.75
N LYS A 577 11.58 2.19 -19.88
CA LYS A 577 12.89 1.78 -20.40
C LYS A 577 14.00 1.97 -19.39
N TRP A 578 14.29 3.22 -19.06
CA TRP A 578 15.35 3.61 -18.13
C TRP A 578 14.78 4.35 -16.92
N HIS A 579 15.40 4.15 -15.76
CA HIS A 579 15.00 4.74 -14.47
C HIS A 579 16.00 5.81 -14.04
N GLY A 580 16.08 6.87 -14.85
CA GLY A 580 17.09 7.91 -14.73
C GLY A 580 18.45 7.45 -15.22
N GLY A 581 19.50 8.05 -14.68
CA GLY A 581 20.87 7.74 -15.07
C GLY A 581 21.89 8.13 -14.02
N THR A 582 23.16 8.02 -14.39
CA THR A 582 24.33 8.41 -13.61
C THR A 582 25.37 9.01 -14.55
N VAL A 583 26.07 10.07 -14.11
CA VAL A 583 27.19 10.64 -14.88
C VAL A 583 28.43 9.79 -14.63
N GLY A 584 29.08 9.32 -15.70
CA GLY A 584 30.35 8.61 -15.65
C GLY A 584 31.54 9.56 -15.54
N VAL A 585 32.74 9.01 -15.30
CA VAL A 585 33.97 9.80 -15.22
C VAL A 585 34.35 10.46 -16.55
N ASP A 586 33.89 9.88 -17.67
CA ASP A 586 34.03 10.40 -19.02
C ASP A 586 33.07 11.58 -19.31
N GLY A 587 32.21 11.93 -18.35
CA GLY A 587 31.20 12.97 -18.49
C GLY A 587 29.95 12.54 -19.27
N ALA A 588 29.89 11.29 -19.73
CA ALA A 588 28.68 10.76 -20.36
C ALA A 588 27.63 10.39 -19.30
N ILE A 589 26.37 10.40 -19.69
CA ILE A 589 25.25 10.00 -18.85
C ILE A 589 24.83 8.58 -19.23
N TYR A 590 24.80 7.69 -18.24
CA TYR A 590 24.46 6.28 -18.40
C TYR A 590 23.05 6.03 -17.85
N GLY A 591 22.09 5.79 -18.74
CA GLY A 591 20.70 5.51 -18.41
C GLY A 591 20.51 4.14 -17.77
N ILE A 592 19.94 4.10 -16.57
CA ILE A 592 19.82 2.89 -15.74
C ILE A 592 18.73 1.97 -16.34
N PRO A 593 19.06 0.77 -16.83
CA PRO A 593 18.10 -0.11 -17.51
C PRO A 593 17.13 -0.74 -16.50
N ALA A 594 15.90 -0.23 -16.46
CA ALA A 594 14.85 -0.83 -15.64
C ALA A 594 14.15 -1.95 -16.41
N HIS A 595 13.58 -1.63 -17.57
CA HIS A 595 12.93 -2.60 -18.45
C HIS A 595 13.64 -2.71 -19.81
N ALA A 596 14.46 -1.72 -20.17
CA ALA A 596 15.29 -1.77 -21.38
C ALA A 596 16.27 -2.96 -21.31
N ASN A 597 16.62 -3.51 -22.47
CA ASN A 597 17.60 -4.60 -22.60
C ASN A 597 19.04 -4.08 -22.72
N THR A 598 19.19 -2.76 -22.73
CA THR A 598 20.40 -2.01 -23.03
C THR A 598 20.52 -0.80 -22.11
N ILE A 599 21.74 -0.32 -21.94
CA ILE A 599 22.08 0.93 -21.25
C ILE A 599 22.08 2.05 -22.29
N LEU A 600 21.42 3.17 -22.00
CA LEU A 600 21.48 4.34 -22.87
C LEU A 600 22.64 5.25 -22.45
N LYS A 601 23.74 5.26 -23.19
CA LYS A 601 24.84 6.23 -23.03
C LYS A 601 24.50 7.51 -23.81
N ILE A 602 24.51 8.66 -23.12
CA ILE A 602 24.28 9.98 -23.69
C ILE A 602 25.56 10.77 -23.50
N VAL A 603 26.23 11.11 -24.59
CA VAL A 603 27.39 12.01 -24.57
C VAL A 603 26.85 13.44 -24.71
N PRO A 604 27.02 14.31 -23.69
CA PRO A 604 26.56 15.69 -23.75
C PRO A 604 27.16 16.46 -24.93
N GLY A 605 26.39 17.39 -25.48
CA GLY A 605 26.76 18.19 -26.63
C GLY A 605 25.57 18.90 -27.26
N ASN A 606 25.81 19.62 -28.34
CA ASN A 606 24.76 20.27 -29.13
C ASN A 606 24.94 19.95 -30.63
N PRO A 607 24.23 18.94 -31.18
CA PRO A 607 23.32 18.03 -30.48
C PRO A 607 24.07 16.99 -29.61
N PRO A 608 23.41 16.39 -28.60
CA PRO A 608 23.96 15.26 -27.86
C PRO A 608 24.03 14.01 -28.74
N THR A 609 24.96 13.10 -28.41
CA THR A 609 25.08 11.80 -29.08
C THR A 609 24.56 10.69 -28.17
N MET A 610 23.79 9.75 -28.72
CA MET A 610 23.20 8.64 -27.96
C MET A 610 23.65 7.29 -28.53
N VAL A 611 24.09 6.39 -27.64
CA VAL A 611 24.55 5.04 -27.97
C VAL A 611 23.92 4.05 -26.99
N GLU A 612 23.39 2.93 -27.48
CA GLU A 612 22.95 1.83 -26.63
C GLU A 612 24.08 0.82 -26.46
N ILE A 613 24.45 0.53 -25.21
CA ILE A 613 25.56 -0.38 -24.85
C ILE A 613 25.06 -1.48 -23.91
N GLY A 614 25.76 -2.63 -23.92
CA GLY A 614 25.42 -3.81 -23.12
C GLY A 614 24.09 -4.45 -23.54
N GLU A 615 24.14 -5.58 -24.24
CA GLU A 615 22.92 -6.26 -24.72
C GLU A 615 22.48 -7.39 -23.79
N ASN A 616 21.20 -7.78 -23.89
CA ASN A 616 20.63 -8.95 -23.21
C ASN A 616 20.77 -8.95 -21.68
N LEU A 617 20.69 -7.75 -21.08
CA LEU A 617 20.77 -7.59 -19.63
C LEU A 617 19.72 -8.44 -18.91
N ARG A 618 20.15 -9.13 -17.85
CA ARG A 618 19.29 -10.09 -17.14
C ARG A 618 18.52 -9.42 -16.01
N THR A 619 17.36 -9.99 -15.72
CA THR A 619 16.62 -9.73 -14.46
C THR A 619 16.83 -10.92 -13.53
N GLY A 620 16.32 -10.85 -12.30
CA GLY A 620 16.42 -11.95 -11.35
C GLY A 620 15.72 -13.22 -11.84
N ARG A 621 16.25 -14.37 -11.43
CA ARG A 621 15.79 -15.72 -11.81
C ARG A 621 14.32 -16.00 -11.50
N HIS A 622 13.71 -15.22 -10.60
CA HIS A 622 12.28 -15.31 -10.27
C HIS A 622 11.38 -14.73 -11.37
N ARG A 623 11.95 -14.11 -12.42
CA ARG A 623 11.22 -13.50 -13.53
C ARG A 623 11.62 -14.09 -14.87
N THR A 624 10.71 -13.98 -15.83
CA THR A 624 10.92 -14.37 -17.23
C THR A 624 10.53 -13.26 -18.21
N ASP A 625 10.22 -12.06 -17.72
CA ASP A 625 9.73 -10.94 -18.54
C ASP A 625 10.78 -9.86 -18.81
N GLY A 626 12.00 -10.03 -18.28
CA GLY A 626 13.11 -9.08 -18.47
C GLY A 626 12.90 -7.72 -17.80
N LYS A 627 12.02 -7.56 -16.80
CA LYS A 627 11.69 -6.25 -16.22
C LYS A 627 12.31 -6.02 -14.83
N TYR A 628 12.28 -4.76 -14.37
CA TYR A 628 12.69 -4.29 -13.04
C TYR A 628 14.15 -4.56 -12.66
N LYS A 629 15.06 -4.58 -13.63
CA LYS A 629 16.45 -5.03 -13.43
C LYS A 629 17.19 -4.16 -12.40
N PHE A 630 17.34 -2.86 -12.69
CA PHE A 630 18.10 -1.90 -11.88
C PHE A 630 17.31 -0.61 -11.65
N LEU A 631 17.46 0.01 -10.48
CA LEU A 631 16.77 1.26 -10.11
C LEU A 631 17.70 2.30 -9.46
N GLY A 632 19.01 2.14 -9.61
CA GLY A 632 20.02 3.06 -9.12
C GLY A 632 21.32 2.93 -9.91
N GLY A 633 22.12 3.99 -9.93
CA GLY A 633 23.44 3.97 -10.52
C GLY A 633 24.40 4.87 -9.75
N VAL A 634 25.63 4.42 -9.57
CA VAL A 634 26.64 5.11 -8.77
C VAL A 634 27.98 5.06 -9.51
N LEU A 635 28.66 6.21 -9.61
CA LEU A 635 30.03 6.28 -10.09
C LEU A 635 30.97 5.85 -8.96
N GLY A 636 31.76 4.79 -9.19
CA GLY A 636 32.81 4.35 -8.29
C GLY A 636 34.09 5.18 -8.44
N LYS A 637 34.96 5.13 -7.42
CA LYS A 637 36.27 5.79 -7.46
C LYS A 637 37.25 5.18 -8.47
N ASP A 638 36.94 3.98 -8.96
CA ASP A 638 37.66 3.28 -10.04
C ASP A 638 37.26 3.78 -11.45
N GLY A 639 36.41 4.82 -11.54
CA GLY A 639 35.95 5.39 -12.80
C GLY A 639 34.87 4.57 -13.50
N CYS A 640 34.35 3.51 -12.88
CA CYS A 640 33.27 2.69 -13.43
C CYS A 640 31.91 3.10 -12.86
N VAL A 641 30.86 2.93 -13.66
CA VAL A 641 29.47 3.08 -13.19
C VAL A 641 28.93 1.73 -12.74
N TYR A 642 28.28 1.71 -11.59
CA TYR A 642 27.66 0.51 -11.01
C TYR A 642 26.16 0.68 -10.89
N PHE A 643 25.38 -0.20 -11.51
CA PHE A 643 23.93 -0.21 -11.38
C PHE A 643 23.46 -1.11 -10.25
N ILE A 644 22.64 -0.51 -9.39
CA ILE A 644 22.12 -1.11 -8.16
C ILE A 644 20.92 -2.00 -8.49
N PRO A 645 20.97 -3.31 -8.15
CA PRO A 645 19.95 -4.27 -8.52
C PRO A 645 18.65 -4.05 -7.73
N SER A 646 17.54 -3.95 -8.47
CA SER A 646 16.19 -3.97 -7.88
C SER A 646 15.67 -5.40 -7.84
N ASP A 647 15.44 -6.00 -9.00
CA ASP A 647 15.09 -7.42 -9.13
C ASP A 647 16.25 -8.24 -9.71
N SER A 648 17.30 -7.62 -10.27
CA SER A 648 18.48 -8.35 -10.76
C SER A 648 19.19 -9.13 -9.64
N ASP A 649 19.77 -10.27 -9.96
CA ASP A 649 20.56 -11.10 -9.03
C ASP A 649 22.04 -10.67 -8.97
N TYR A 650 22.46 -9.71 -9.78
CA TYR A 650 23.82 -9.20 -9.82
C TYR A 650 23.85 -7.69 -9.93
N VAL A 651 24.92 -7.08 -9.42
CA VAL A 651 25.29 -5.70 -9.73
C VAL A 651 25.84 -5.66 -11.15
N LEU A 652 25.50 -4.61 -11.91
CA LEU A 652 26.07 -4.40 -13.24
C LEU A 652 27.16 -3.32 -13.15
N GLN A 653 28.33 -3.60 -13.70
CA GLN A 653 29.41 -2.64 -13.89
C GLN A 653 29.47 -2.21 -15.35
N VAL A 654 29.73 -0.93 -15.56
CA VAL A 654 30.06 -0.32 -16.85
C VAL A 654 31.41 0.34 -16.71
N ASP A 655 32.38 -0.07 -17.52
CA ASP A 655 33.63 0.66 -17.66
C ASP A 655 33.41 1.85 -18.60
N CYS A 656 33.51 3.07 -18.07
CA CYS A 656 33.23 4.28 -18.84
C CYS A 656 34.25 4.56 -19.95
N GLU A 657 35.45 3.97 -19.88
CA GLU A 657 36.49 4.18 -20.90
C GLU A 657 36.30 3.25 -22.10
N THR A 658 35.88 2.01 -21.86
CA THR A 658 35.79 0.96 -22.89
C THR A 658 34.37 0.62 -23.32
N ASP A 659 33.37 1.13 -22.60
CA ASP A 659 31.95 0.75 -22.71
C ASP A 659 31.70 -0.76 -22.45
N GLU A 660 32.65 -1.46 -21.81
CA GLU A 660 32.47 -2.85 -21.39
C GLU A 660 31.42 -2.94 -20.28
N VAL A 661 30.44 -3.82 -20.47
CA VAL A 661 29.34 -4.06 -19.54
C VAL A 661 29.42 -5.49 -19.03
N ARG A 662 29.46 -5.66 -17.70
CA ARG A 662 29.52 -6.98 -17.08
C ARG A 662 28.81 -7.05 -15.73
N GLU A 663 28.28 -8.22 -15.41
CA GLU A 663 27.79 -8.51 -14.07
C GLU A 663 28.98 -8.80 -13.13
N VAL A 664 28.93 -8.30 -11.90
CA VAL A 664 30.05 -8.36 -10.96
C VAL A 664 29.64 -8.82 -9.57
N GLY A 665 30.60 -9.44 -8.87
CA GLY A 665 30.46 -9.89 -7.49
C GLY A 665 29.68 -11.18 -7.30
N GLU A 666 29.35 -11.48 -6.05
CA GLU A 666 28.56 -12.66 -5.68
C GLU A 666 27.09 -12.52 -6.08
N SER A 667 26.43 -13.65 -6.30
CA SER A 667 25.00 -13.67 -6.63
C SER A 667 24.14 -13.26 -5.43
N LEU A 668 23.21 -12.34 -5.68
CA LEU A 668 22.19 -11.84 -4.76
C LEU A 668 20.86 -12.59 -4.91
N GLU A 669 20.86 -13.77 -5.53
CA GLU A 669 19.67 -14.59 -5.77
C GLU A 669 19.08 -15.19 -4.49
N ASN A 670 19.89 -15.30 -3.44
CA ASN A 670 19.52 -15.91 -2.16
C ASN A 670 19.00 -14.88 -1.14
N GLU A 671 18.86 -13.61 -1.54
CA GLU A 671 18.20 -12.61 -0.72
C GLU A 671 16.75 -13.03 -0.41
N ARG A 672 16.32 -12.80 0.83
CA ARG A 672 14.98 -13.20 1.28
C ARG A 672 13.88 -12.51 0.48
N ILE A 673 14.09 -11.23 0.17
CA ILE A 673 13.25 -10.43 -0.70
C ILE A 673 14.00 -10.31 -2.02
N VAL A 674 13.40 -10.79 -3.11
CA VAL A 674 14.03 -10.81 -4.44
C VAL A 674 13.49 -9.73 -5.39
N GLN A 675 12.55 -8.91 -4.94
CA GLN A 675 11.89 -7.88 -5.74
C GLN A 675 12.03 -6.49 -5.09
N ASN A 676 12.39 -5.48 -5.87
CA ASN A 676 12.59 -4.10 -5.40
C ASN A 676 13.53 -4.03 -4.19
N LYS A 677 14.66 -4.75 -4.25
CA LYS A 677 15.60 -4.90 -3.14
C LYS A 677 16.20 -3.55 -2.72
N TRP A 678 16.94 -2.93 -3.63
CA TRP A 678 17.59 -1.64 -3.42
C TRP A 678 17.20 -0.65 -4.51
N GLN A 679 17.29 0.63 -4.17
CA GLN A 679 17.05 1.72 -5.10
C GLN A 679 18.04 2.85 -4.84
N ASN A 680 18.72 3.31 -5.88
CA ASN A 680 19.79 4.31 -5.78
C ASN A 680 20.96 3.88 -4.86
N GLY A 681 21.93 4.76 -4.70
CA GLY A 681 23.08 4.56 -3.82
C GLY A 681 24.01 5.75 -3.83
N PHE A 682 25.12 5.64 -3.11
CA PHE A 682 26.20 6.63 -3.12
C PHE A 682 27.55 5.94 -2.94
N CYS A 683 28.63 6.58 -3.40
CA CYS A 683 30.00 6.14 -3.12
C CYS A 683 30.50 6.86 -1.87
N GLY A 684 30.91 6.10 -0.85
CA GLY A 684 31.54 6.63 0.34
C GLY A 684 32.98 7.09 0.09
N ASP A 685 33.54 7.81 1.06
CA ASP A 685 34.93 8.27 1.02
C ASP A 685 35.94 7.12 1.06
N ASP A 686 35.55 5.98 1.62
CA ASP A 686 36.32 4.74 1.60
C ASP A 686 36.28 4.01 0.24
N GLY A 687 35.57 4.58 -0.75
CA GLY A 687 35.39 3.99 -2.08
C GLY A 687 34.36 2.86 -2.13
N VAL A 688 33.68 2.56 -1.02
CA VAL A 688 32.58 1.59 -1.01
C VAL A 688 31.32 2.24 -1.53
N ILE A 689 30.65 1.56 -2.45
CA ILE A 689 29.33 1.97 -2.95
C ILE A 689 28.27 1.32 -2.07
N TRP A 690 27.35 2.14 -1.58
CA TRP A 690 26.24 1.77 -0.70
C TRP A 690 24.92 1.85 -1.45
N GLY A 691 24.22 0.73 -1.61
CA GLY A 691 22.90 0.67 -2.21
C GLY A 691 21.80 0.81 -1.14
N ILE A 692 20.89 1.76 -1.34
CA ILE A 692 19.89 2.12 -0.33
C ILE A 692 18.76 1.08 -0.34
N PRO A 693 18.40 0.49 0.82
CA PRO A 693 17.29 -0.46 0.91
C PRO A 693 15.96 0.18 0.47
N LEU A 694 15.23 -0.50 -0.40
CA LEU A 694 13.85 -0.15 -0.76
C LEU A 694 12.86 -1.12 -0.12
N LYS A 695 13.00 -2.42 -0.43
CA LYS A 695 12.35 -3.52 0.32
C LYS A 695 13.35 -4.54 0.82
N GLY A 696 14.60 -4.45 0.40
CA GLY A 696 15.68 -5.25 0.94
C GLY A 696 15.77 -4.99 2.44
N GLU A 697 16.09 -6.04 3.18
CA GLU A 697 16.20 -5.97 4.65
C GLU A 697 17.64 -5.73 5.09
N THR A 698 18.54 -5.57 4.14
CA THR A 698 19.96 -5.36 4.31
C THR A 698 20.37 -4.20 3.42
N VAL A 699 21.51 -3.58 3.70
CA VAL A 699 22.13 -2.57 2.83
C VAL A 699 23.07 -3.28 1.86
N LEU A 700 23.05 -2.91 0.58
CA LEU A 700 23.99 -3.44 -0.41
C LEU A 700 25.32 -2.70 -0.31
N THR A 701 26.43 -3.43 -0.36
CA THR A 701 27.77 -2.87 -0.50
C THR A 701 28.45 -3.43 -1.74
N VAL A 702 29.09 -2.55 -2.50
CA VAL A 702 29.92 -2.89 -3.65
C VAL A 702 31.27 -2.24 -3.43
N ARG A 703 32.33 -3.04 -3.34
CA ARG A 703 33.70 -2.57 -3.17
C ARG A 703 34.48 -2.86 -4.45
N PRO A 704 34.74 -1.85 -5.29
CA PRO A 704 35.69 -1.96 -6.38
C PRO A 704 37.10 -2.31 -5.88
N PRO A 705 37.96 -2.92 -6.72
CA PRO A 705 39.37 -3.07 -6.38
C PRO A 705 40.05 -1.70 -6.21
N ALA A 706 41.11 -1.64 -5.41
CA ALA A 706 41.86 -0.41 -5.17
C ALA A 706 42.54 0.12 -6.45
N VAL A 707 42.91 -0.79 -7.36
CA VAL A 707 43.47 -0.48 -8.67
C VAL A 707 42.56 -1.12 -9.73
N LYS A 708 42.12 -0.31 -10.70
CA LYS A 708 41.25 -0.76 -11.80
C LYS A 708 41.94 -1.90 -12.56
N GLY A 709 41.22 -3.01 -12.75
CA GLY A 709 41.75 -4.20 -13.44
C GLY A 709 42.55 -5.17 -12.56
N GLU A 710 42.90 -4.80 -11.33
CA GLU A 710 43.65 -5.66 -10.39
C GLU A 710 42.75 -6.16 -9.27
N GLY A 711 42.24 -7.38 -9.41
CA GLY A 711 41.35 -8.02 -8.42
C GLY A 711 39.88 -8.01 -8.85
N GLN A 712 39.01 -8.42 -7.93
CA GLN A 712 37.57 -8.58 -8.22
C GLN A 712 36.75 -7.56 -7.43
N VAL A 713 35.66 -7.09 -8.03
CA VAL A 713 34.64 -6.31 -7.34
C VAL A 713 33.96 -7.21 -6.31
N VAL A 714 33.96 -6.79 -5.06
CA VAL A 714 33.33 -7.52 -3.96
C VAL A 714 31.94 -6.95 -3.71
N VAL A 715 30.90 -7.77 -3.90
CA VAL A 715 29.51 -7.41 -3.61
C VAL A 715 29.06 -8.19 -2.37
N LYS A 716 28.52 -7.48 -1.38
CA LYS A 716 28.00 -8.06 -0.13
C LYS A 716 26.77 -7.30 0.36
N THR A 717 26.02 -7.91 1.26
CA THR A 717 24.97 -7.23 2.02
C THR A 717 25.38 -7.12 3.48
N VAL A 718 25.14 -5.95 4.08
CA VAL A 718 25.54 -5.61 5.45
C VAL A 718 24.39 -4.94 6.18
N GLY A 719 24.40 -5.02 7.51
CA GLY A 719 23.30 -4.51 8.33
C GLY A 719 22.00 -5.29 8.13
N GLY A 720 21.16 -5.26 9.16
CA GLY A 720 19.85 -5.92 9.15
C GLY A 720 19.85 -7.36 9.70
N PRO A 721 18.75 -8.11 9.57
CA PRO A 721 17.53 -7.73 8.86
C PRO A 721 16.85 -6.53 9.53
N PHE A 722 16.78 -5.40 8.82
CA PHE A 722 16.02 -4.22 9.23
C PHE A 722 14.54 -4.58 9.11
N ARG A 723 13.89 -4.89 10.24
CA ARG A 723 12.48 -5.28 10.27
C ARG A 723 11.60 -4.03 10.17
N GLY A 724 10.61 -4.05 9.29
CA GLY A 724 9.61 -2.98 9.17
C GLY A 724 9.83 -1.99 8.02
N LEU A 725 10.76 -2.26 7.09
CA LEU A 725 10.91 -1.56 5.81
C LEU A 725 9.84 -1.97 4.78
#